data_AF-A0A3R6DYC1-F1
#
_entry.id   AF-A0A3R6DYC1-F1
#
_cell.length_a   1.000
_cell.length_b   1.000
_cell.length_c   1.000
_cell.angle_alpha   90.00
_cell.angle_beta   90.00
_cell.angle_gamma   90.00
#
_symmetry.space_group_name_H-M   'P 1'
#
loop_
_entity.id
_entity.type
_entity.pdbx_description
1 polymer ?
#
loop_
_entity_poly.entity_id
_entity_poly.type
_entity_poly.pdbx_seq_one_letter_code
_entity_poly.pdbx_strand_id
1 'polypeptide(L)'
;MEAGTEGAVNTYSLQLLTRIANLRTEQAVPAYTSVTLDLGSFEIAAQNGSDVSFDASANGAYLNITGKGNIKNTFRIKGDVFITGVVPLTDAVVELGGKAVFRTLVKDLPAAAGNSYAYSYGEQQNVPFYLHDAQACLWLPDYGRSEELRFTVSGTGGSSTEYTAGNITTVTQRTEAIPATPVGVVARVVYRNGAMNQAFNTLQEAFRAAATAWTSVSASLPAETTMTDKLKLVNVQLLTGVTVSGTLKAEGWFTLNLNGKNLTSASGAKLQVTNGAHLAVADVTTGIKGNMAVDIDLAGSARLFVPGAVRLEGNVTKGGVADVFYWRTLVNMNYQSSTIDKVTFDAVEYPVIDREVCLWLPASTDDTKVYSFGVGDKTEQVSGYQVSAGKHDNDMTIGGNNNVARIGTQEHATLKAAFDAATMGQTVELMKTTSLEADYSLSGKSIVFELGKYELTGSHPLTVASGASLVIKSKSGSGKIGSPLSAQAGGTLYIGQDIPGDAIGTVSEGGNPRYRLLVTNLPANIPSGTHSFTFAEIGSDGNPTGAQQAGSFVVRENVGCLWLEEQVARRLTMTVGGTDYPTDNVTVNADHFNIETYGVSDVAQIRNGKKYRDLAAAFADASGKTIVLLKNAALKQNVEVNGSVVLETGSYTVTSQDVGSLKAVISVPEAANLQITGKGTIGSNFTIDKAGRTDVNSNGNLQADRTVSLTGTVSLNDKQLQRVSVEGLPAAVKATYEYNGQEGEATTSSDGSLCLWMEVQKSSPSNFFVEASGMTYMATSVLVMATHVNPVTVTPVTAVAAIGDKTYDTLADAFDELADGAMVNLRKSQAELTGAHRLPDALTGSATLDLAGNVITAVNASFDANNGRLVMMNGVLGGTVALTQNVYAEGSVIMNNAQVSLDGKTVWRTFLTLPDGTTAFTFKLGDGTAVSSDNIRQADGHPVACLWLPSSNVARTLTVTAGDVEYALNNVVVASTHGNELDVTAGNDPVAEVDTKTFASLASALASVAEGGTVTLKKNLSLSSVQDIKKNLTLNLGGLSFTSGNSGFNVDAGKTLKIVGGMLLGTCACKGRVRLAQVAT
;
A
#
# COMPACT_ATOMS: atom_id res chain seq x y z
N MET A 1 -68.07 12.39 -12.30
CA MET A 1 -67.35 11.70 -11.23
C MET A 1 -67.76 12.36 -9.92
N GLU A 2 -67.92 11.59 -8.85
CA GLU A 2 -68.30 12.12 -7.52
C GLU A 2 -67.06 12.16 -6.61
N ALA A 3 -66.99 13.17 -5.74
CA ALA A 3 -65.89 13.32 -4.79
C ALA A 3 -65.90 12.22 -3.72
N GLY A 4 -64.72 11.75 -3.32
CA GLY A 4 -64.53 10.86 -2.17
C GLY A 4 -64.38 11.63 -0.85
N THR A 5 -63.81 10.97 0.16
CA THR A 5 -63.45 11.57 1.45
C THR A 5 -62.03 11.16 1.85
N GLU A 6 -61.43 11.86 2.81
CA GLU A 6 -60.05 11.62 3.28
C GLU A 6 -59.79 10.18 3.76
N GLY A 7 -60.82 9.50 4.29
CA GLY A 7 -60.75 8.09 4.70
C GLY A 7 -61.22 7.08 3.64
N ALA A 8 -61.76 7.54 2.51
CA ALA A 8 -62.32 6.68 1.46
C ALA A 8 -62.22 7.38 0.09
N VAL A 9 -61.16 7.05 -0.66
CA VAL A 9 -60.90 7.56 -2.01
C VAL A 9 -61.80 6.83 -3.03
N ASN A 10 -62.48 7.58 -3.90
CA ASN A 10 -63.23 6.98 -5.01
C ASN A 10 -62.28 6.65 -6.17
N THR A 11 -62.46 5.50 -6.82
CA THR A 11 -61.63 5.10 -7.98
C THR A 11 -62.47 4.93 -9.23
N TYR A 12 -62.05 5.53 -10.34
CA TYR A 12 -62.68 5.39 -11.65
C TYR A 12 -61.66 4.89 -12.68
N SER A 13 -62.07 3.92 -13.51
CA SER A 13 -61.34 3.50 -14.70
C SER A 13 -62.15 3.87 -15.93
N LEU A 14 -61.61 4.76 -16.75
CA LEU A 14 -62.21 5.27 -17.97
C LEU A 14 -61.43 4.71 -19.15
N GLN A 15 -62.14 4.30 -20.20
CA GLN A 15 -61.53 3.90 -21.46
C GLN A 15 -62.05 4.80 -22.57
N LEU A 16 -61.14 5.32 -23.39
CA LEU A 16 -61.48 6.09 -24.57
C LEU A 16 -61.96 5.13 -25.67
N LEU A 17 -63.21 5.28 -26.10
CA LEU A 17 -63.83 4.39 -27.09
C LEU A 17 -63.74 4.91 -28.53
N THR A 18 -63.37 6.18 -28.73
CA THR A 18 -63.26 6.83 -30.04
C THR A 18 -62.34 8.04 -29.99
N ARG A 19 -61.90 8.52 -31.16
CA ARG A 19 -61.08 9.73 -31.29
C ARG A 19 -61.85 10.99 -30.86
N ILE A 20 -61.20 11.86 -30.09
CA ILE A 20 -61.70 13.21 -29.79
C ILE A 20 -60.88 14.21 -30.61
N ALA A 21 -61.47 14.76 -31.67
CA ALA A 21 -60.75 15.64 -32.60
C ALA A 21 -60.68 17.11 -32.18
N ASN A 22 -61.48 17.54 -31.19
CA ASN A 22 -61.60 18.94 -30.76
C ASN A 22 -62.04 19.03 -29.29
N LEU A 23 -61.16 18.66 -28.36
CA LEU A 23 -61.41 18.92 -26.93
C LEU A 23 -61.35 20.43 -26.67
N ARG A 24 -62.32 20.98 -25.92
CA ARG A 24 -62.43 22.43 -25.66
C ARG A 24 -62.57 22.81 -24.19
N THR A 25 -62.81 21.84 -23.32
CA THR A 25 -63.20 22.07 -21.94
C THR A 25 -62.17 21.51 -20.97
N GLU A 26 -62.10 22.11 -19.78
CA GLU A 26 -61.40 21.56 -18.62
C GLU A 26 -61.95 20.16 -18.25
N GLN A 27 -61.03 19.25 -17.93
CA GLN A 27 -61.28 17.89 -17.46
C GLN A 27 -60.84 17.81 -15.98
N ALA A 28 -61.75 18.14 -15.07
CA ALA A 28 -61.47 18.20 -13.65
C ALA A 28 -61.73 16.87 -12.92
N VAL A 29 -60.82 16.49 -12.04
CA VAL A 29 -60.94 15.37 -11.11
C VAL A 29 -61.42 15.88 -9.74
N PRO A 30 -62.53 15.36 -9.19
CA PRO A 30 -63.01 15.76 -7.87
C PRO A 30 -62.04 15.40 -6.74
N ALA A 31 -62.19 16.05 -5.57
CA ALA A 31 -61.39 15.75 -4.38
C ALA A 31 -61.49 14.26 -3.98
N TYR A 32 -60.41 13.73 -3.41
CA TYR A 32 -60.26 12.34 -2.94
C TYR A 32 -60.73 11.32 -3.98
N THR A 33 -60.32 11.53 -5.24
CA THR A 33 -60.73 10.69 -6.36
C THR A 33 -59.51 10.33 -7.22
N SER A 34 -59.31 9.04 -7.46
CA SER A 34 -58.31 8.52 -8.39
C SER A 34 -58.97 8.11 -9.70
N VAL A 35 -58.46 8.61 -10.82
CA VAL A 35 -58.99 8.34 -12.15
C VAL A 35 -57.88 7.79 -13.04
N THR A 36 -58.12 6.64 -13.66
CA THR A 36 -57.29 6.14 -14.75
C THR A 36 -58.03 6.32 -16.07
N LEU A 37 -57.45 7.05 -17.01
CA LEU A 37 -57.93 7.22 -18.37
C LEU A 37 -57.03 6.44 -19.33
N ASP A 38 -57.50 5.29 -19.82
CA ASP A 38 -56.85 4.51 -20.87
C ASP A 38 -57.29 5.01 -22.25
N LEU A 39 -56.34 5.56 -23.02
CA LEU A 39 -56.58 6.05 -24.38
C LEU A 39 -56.73 4.90 -25.40
N GLY A 40 -56.42 3.66 -25.03
CA GLY A 40 -56.42 2.52 -25.94
C GLY A 40 -55.44 2.75 -27.10
N SER A 41 -55.96 2.92 -28.31
CA SER A 41 -55.21 3.32 -29.51
C SER A 41 -55.72 4.64 -30.13
N PHE A 42 -56.58 5.38 -29.41
CA PHE A 42 -57.27 6.56 -29.91
C PHE A 42 -56.56 7.87 -29.54
N GLU A 43 -56.88 8.93 -30.27
CA GLU A 43 -56.26 10.25 -30.12
C GLU A 43 -57.19 11.25 -29.42
N ILE A 44 -56.63 12.09 -28.55
CA ILE A 44 -57.24 13.33 -28.06
C ILE A 44 -56.49 14.52 -28.66
N ALA A 45 -57.17 15.36 -29.43
CA ALA A 45 -56.64 16.61 -29.94
C ALA A 45 -57.31 17.81 -29.23
N ALA A 46 -56.51 18.61 -28.54
CA ALA A 46 -56.96 19.87 -27.95
C ALA A 46 -57.18 20.93 -29.04
N GLN A 47 -58.19 21.79 -28.90
CA GLN A 47 -58.39 22.89 -29.84
C GLN A 47 -57.35 23.99 -29.56
N ASN A 48 -56.61 24.42 -30.59
CA ASN A 48 -55.66 25.54 -30.47
C ASN A 48 -56.37 26.81 -29.94
N GLY A 49 -55.80 27.41 -28.89
CA GLY A 49 -56.32 28.63 -28.25
C GLY A 49 -57.50 28.42 -27.29
N SER A 50 -57.87 27.17 -26.97
CA SER A 50 -58.92 26.86 -25.99
C SER A 50 -58.36 26.58 -24.57
N ASP A 51 -59.22 26.66 -23.56
CA ASP A 51 -58.86 26.44 -22.15
C ASP A 51 -58.81 24.95 -21.74
N VAL A 52 -58.36 24.07 -22.65
CA VAL A 52 -58.24 22.64 -22.34
C VAL A 52 -57.20 22.43 -21.24
N SER A 53 -57.64 21.85 -20.14
CA SER A 53 -56.82 21.48 -18.99
C SER A 53 -57.18 20.09 -18.49
N PHE A 54 -56.18 19.34 -18.04
CA PHE A 54 -56.38 18.19 -17.16
C PHE A 54 -56.09 18.65 -15.72
N ASP A 55 -57.12 18.72 -14.90
CA ASP A 55 -57.05 19.32 -13.57
C ASP A 55 -57.27 18.29 -12.47
N ALA A 56 -56.20 17.93 -11.77
CA ALA A 56 -56.19 17.10 -10.57
C ALA A 56 -55.67 17.89 -9.36
N SER A 57 -56.02 19.18 -9.27
CA SER A 57 -55.57 20.07 -8.17
C SER A 57 -56.41 20.00 -6.90
N ALA A 58 -57.58 19.36 -6.95
CA ALA A 58 -58.39 19.14 -5.75
C ALA A 58 -57.67 18.21 -4.75
N ASN A 59 -57.92 18.38 -3.44
CA ASN A 59 -57.20 17.64 -2.41
C ASN A 59 -57.40 16.11 -2.58
N GLY A 60 -56.31 15.35 -2.64
CA GLY A 60 -56.34 13.89 -2.87
C GLY A 60 -56.87 13.46 -4.23
N ALA A 61 -57.01 14.37 -5.21
CA ALA A 61 -57.33 14.03 -6.58
C ALA A 61 -56.09 13.52 -7.31
N TYR A 62 -56.24 12.48 -8.13
CA TYR A 62 -55.17 11.90 -8.93
C TYR A 62 -55.70 11.50 -10.31
N LEU A 63 -54.98 11.89 -11.37
CA LEU A 63 -55.27 11.52 -12.75
C LEU A 63 -54.09 10.75 -13.35
N ASN A 64 -54.33 9.50 -13.75
CA ASN A 64 -53.41 8.70 -14.55
C ASN A 64 -53.91 8.60 -16.00
N ILE A 65 -53.09 8.98 -16.98
CA ILE A 65 -53.39 8.80 -18.40
C ILE A 65 -52.45 7.74 -19.00
N THR A 66 -53.05 6.72 -19.61
CA THR A 66 -52.33 5.56 -20.17
C THR A 66 -52.87 5.11 -21.53
N GLY A 67 -52.40 3.97 -22.02
CA GLY A 67 -52.72 3.43 -23.34
C GLY A 67 -51.72 3.85 -24.43
N LYS A 68 -51.79 3.18 -25.59
CA LYS A 68 -50.97 3.48 -26.77
C LYS A 68 -51.55 4.60 -27.64
N GLY A 69 -52.63 5.22 -27.19
CA GLY A 69 -53.23 6.42 -27.79
C GLY A 69 -52.38 7.67 -27.58
N ASN A 70 -52.72 8.77 -28.26
CA ASN A 70 -51.89 9.98 -28.32
C ASN A 70 -52.67 11.22 -27.88
N ILE A 71 -52.00 12.20 -27.28
CA ILE A 71 -52.54 13.55 -27.01
C ILE A 71 -51.79 14.56 -27.88
N LYS A 72 -52.52 15.42 -28.60
CA LYS A 72 -51.97 16.40 -29.54
C LYS A 72 -52.39 17.83 -29.20
N ASN A 73 -51.63 18.78 -29.76
CA ASN A 73 -51.80 20.24 -29.60
C ASN A 73 -51.52 20.73 -28.17
N THR A 74 -51.74 22.02 -27.92
CA THR A 74 -51.48 22.64 -26.62
C THR A 74 -52.58 22.31 -25.60
N PHE A 75 -52.19 21.86 -24.41
CA PHE A 75 -53.10 21.65 -23.28
C PHE A 75 -52.41 21.96 -21.95
N ARG A 76 -53.21 22.28 -20.93
CA ARG A 76 -52.73 22.63 -19.59
C ARG A 76 -52.87 21.46 -18.62
N ILE A 77 -52.04 21.46 -17.57
CA ILE A 77 -52.12 20.52 -16.46
C ILE A 77 -52.10 21.26 -15.13
N LYS A 78 -52.79 20.72 -14.12
CA LYS A 78 -52.78 21.22 -12.74
C LYS A 78 -52.89 20.06 -11.75
N GLY A 79 -52.14 20.14 -10.65
CA GLY A 79 -52.18 19.13 -9.59
C GLY A 79 -51.51 17.80 -9.96
N ASP A 80 -52.01 16.70 -9.40
CA ASP A 80 -51.41 15.36 -9.51
C ASP A 80 -51.83 14.64 -10.80
N VAL A 81 -51.19 15.04 -11.91
CA VAL A 81 -51.43 14.48 -13.25
C VAL A 81 -50.23 13.66 -13.71
N PHE A 82 -50.44 12.36 -13.84
CA PHE A 82 -49.45 11.38 -14.30
C PHE A 82 -49.80 10.92 -15.71
N ILE A 83 -48.89 11.08 -16.68
CA ILE A 83 -49.06 10.58 -18.04
C ILE A 83 -47.97 9.54 -18.31
N THR A 84 -48.37 8.28 -18.44
CA THR A 84 -47.42 7.16 -18.63
C THR A 84 -46.57 7.32 -19.90
N GLY A 85 -45.34 6.80 -19.88
CA GLY A 85 -44.37 6.93 -20.97
C GLY A 85 -44.81 6.35 -22.31
N VAL A 86 -45.78 5.41 -22.28
CA VAL A 86 -46.37 4.77 -23.47
C VAL A 86 -47.30 5.71 -24.26
N VAL A 87 -47.82 6.77 -23.63
CA VAL A 87 -48.62 7.79 -24.30
C VAL A 87 -47.65 8.75 -25.02
N PRO A 88 -47.66 8.83 -26.36
CA PRO A 88 -46.85 9.79 -27.08
C PRO A 88 -47.33 11.22 -26.81
N LEU A 89 -46.39 12.16 -26.79
CA LEU A 89 -46.64 13.60 -26.64
C LEU A 89 -45.83 14.41 -27.66
N THR A 90 -45.39 13.78 -28.76
CA THR A 90 -44.44 14.35 -29.73
C THR A 90 -44.98 15.61 -30.42
N ASP A 91 -46.30 15.70 -30.59
CA ASP A 91 -46.99 16.82 -31.23
C ASP A 91 -47.78 17.69 -30.23
N ALA A 92 -47.47 17.58 -28.93
CA ALA A 92 -48.16 18.31 -27.87
C ALA A 92 -47.26 19.34 -27.19
N VAL A 93 -47.86 20.47 -26.82
CA VAL A 93 -47.24 21.45 -25.92
C VAL A 93 -47.99 21.39 -24.60
N VAL A 94 -47.33 20.87 -23.57
CA VAL A 94 -47.91 20.79 -22.22
C VAL A 94 -47.57 22.06 -21.46
N GLU A 95 -48.58 22.70 -20.88
CA GLU A 95 -48.41 23.93 -20.09
C GLU A 95 -48.72 23.71 -18.60
N LEU A 96 -47.81 24.14 -17.74
CA LEU A 96 -48.00 24.20 -16.28
C LEU A 96 -47.76 25.64 -15.83
N GLY A 97 -48.76 26.26 -15.18
CA GLY A 97 -48.66 27.66 -14.74
C GLY A 97 -48.42 28.66 -15.88
N GLY A 98 -48.90 28.35 -17.09
CA GLY A 98 -48.72 29.21 -18.29
C GLY A 98 -47.34 29.12 -18.95
N LYS A 99 -46.49 28.17 -18.54
CA LYS A 99 -45.19 27.90 -19.16
C LYS A 99 -45.16 26.50 -19.77
N ALA A 100 -44.48 26.36 -20.90
CA ALA A 100 -44.23 25.04 -21.51
C ALA A 100 -43.37 24.18 -20.58
N VAL A 101 -43.74 22.90 -20.44
CA VAL A 101 -43.05 21.92 -19.61
C VAL A 101 -42.88 20.59 -20.35
N PHE A 102 -41.88 19.84 -19.92
CA PHE A 102 -41.50 18.55 -20.50
C PHE A 102 -41.67 17.44 -19.47
N ARG A 103 -42.31 16.36 -19.89
CA ARG A 103 -42.47 15.13 -19.11
C ARG A 103 -41.10 14.52 -18.85
N THR A 104 -40.79 14.34 -17.58
CA THR A 104 -39.62 13.59 -17.10
C THR A 104 -40.10 12.51 -16.15
N LEU A 105 -39.95 11.25 -16.56
CA LEU A 105 -40.30 10.09 -15.74
C LEU A 105 -39.10 9.67 -14.90
N VAL A 106 -39.29 9.43 -13.61
CA VAL A 106 -38.23 9.04 -12.67
C VAL A 106 -38.62 7.76 -11.95
N LYS A 107 -37.66 6.87 -11.73
CA LYS A 107 -37.83 5.60 -11.00
C LYS A 107 -36.77 5.48 -9.88
N ASP A 108 -36.91 4.45 -9.06
CA ASP A 108 -35.95 4.05 -8.00
C ASP A 108 -35.91 4.96 -6.75
N LEU A 109 -36.88 5.88 -6.62
CA LEU A 109 -37.18 6.58 -5.37
C LEU A 109 -37.93 5.65 -4.39
N PRO A 110 -37.66 5.71 -3.08
CA PRO A 110 -38.31 4.84 -2.11
C PRO A 110 -39.80 5.20 -1.91
N ALA A 111 -40.68 4.22 -2.13
CA ALA A 111 -42.10 4.32 -1.86
C ALA A 111 -42.42 3.77 -0.45
N ALA A 112 -42.93 4.60 0.46
CA ALA A 112 -43.45 4.15 1.75
C ALA A 112 -44.59 5.06 2.21
N ALA A 113 -45.53 4.48 2.98
CA ALA A 113 -46.66 5.22 3.53
C ALA A 113 -46.16 6.33 4.48
N GLY A 114 -46.55 7.58 4.21
CA GLY A 114 -46.15 8.76 4.99
C GLY A 114 -44.84 9.42 4.54
N ASN A 115 -44.20 8.96 3.47
CA ASN A 115 -43.09 9.69 2.87
C ASN A 115 -43.59 10.99 2.21
N SER A 116 -42.81 12.06 2.32
CA SER A 116 -42.97 13.27 1.51
C SER A 116 -41.83 13.40 0.50
N TYR A 117 -42.17 13.94 -0.67
CA TYR A 117 -41.30 14.00 -1.82
C TYR A 117 -41.21 15.43 -2.35
N ALA A 118 -39.98 15.92 -2.53
CA ALA A 118 -39.73 17.21 -3.16
C ALA A 118 -38.60 17.07 -4.19
N TYR A 119 -38.64 17.86 -5.26
CA TYR A 119 -37.57 17.93 -6.26
C TYR A 119 -37.01 19.35 -6.40
N SER A 120 -35.76 19.44 -6.84
CA SER A 120 -35.09 20.69 -7.22
C SER A 120 -34.49 20.55 -8.61
N TYR A 121 -34.74 21.52 -9.49
CA TYR A 121 -34.29 21.56 -10.87
C TYR A 121 -34.15 23.00 -11.36
N GLY A 122 -32.91 23.45 -11.62
CA GLY A 122 -32.61 24.83 -11.98
C GLY A 122 -33.10 25.83 -10.93
N GLU A 123 -33.99 26.75 -11.33
CA GLU A 123 -34.57 27.76 -10.42
C GLU A 123 -35.68 27.18 -9.52
N GLN A 124 -36.24 26.02 -9.86
CA GLN A 124 -37.24 25.35 -9.02
C GLN A 124 -36.54 24.63 -7.88
N GLN A 125 -36.89 24.95 -6.64
CA GLN A 125 -36.29 24.36 -5.44
C GLN A 125 -37.37 23.80 -4.52
N ASN A 126 -37.19 22.57 -4.04
CA ASN A 126 -38.09 21.89 -3.10
C ASN A 126 -39.56 21.84 -3.55
N VAL A 127 -39.80 21.61 -4.84
CA VAL A 127 -41.15 21.52 -5.40
C VAL A 127 -41.76 20.16 -5.02
N PRO A 128 -42.92 20.13 -4.34
CA PRO A 128 -43.55 18.88 -3.96
C PRO A 128 -44.04 18.12 -5.19
N PHE A 129 -43.96 16.79 -5.13
CA PHE A 129 -44.52 15.91 -6.16
C PHE A 129 -45.08 14.64 -5.54
N TYR A 130 -45.80 13.86 -6.34
CA TYR A 130 -46.40 12.60 -5.94
C TYR A 130 -45.69 11.42 -6.60
N LEU A 131 -45.50 10.35 -5.84
CA LEU A 131 -44.91 9.11 -6.31
C LEU A 131 -46.01 8.05 -6.42
N HIS A 132 -46.23 7.53 -7.62
CA HIS A 132 -47.25 6.51 -7.91
C HIS A 132 -46.57 5.28 -8.53
N ASP A 133 -46.90 4.08 -8.04
CA ASP A 133 -46.30 2.83 -8.52
C ASP A 133 -44.75 2.87 -8.55
N ALA A 134 -44.15 3.50 -7.53
CA ALA A 134 -42.71 3.74 -7.41
C ALA A 134 -42.08 4.53 -8.58
N GLN A 135 -42.89 5.30 -9.32
CA GLN A 135 -42.47 6.21 -10.37
C GLN A 135 -43.00 7.63 -10.13
N ALA A 136 -42.23 8.63 -10.55
CA ALA A 136 -42.65 10.02 -10.56
C ALA A 136 -42.83 10.47 -12.02
N CYS A 137 -43.90 11.25 -12.28
CA CYS A 137 -44.09 11.97 -13.53
C CYS A 137 -43.92 13.45 -13.26
N LEU A 138 -42.72 13.98 -13.53
CA LEU A 138 -42.39 15.39 -13.33
C LEU A 138 -42.62 16.20 -14.60
N TRP A 139 -43.02 17.45 -14.41
CA TRP A 139 -43.29 18.42 -15.47
C TRP A 139 -42.31 19.58 -15.36
N LEU A 140 -41.18 19.47 -16.06
CA LEU A 140 -40.03 20.34 -15.87
C LEU A 140 -39.94 21.43 -16.95
N PRO A 141 -39.58 22.68 -16.60
CA PRO A 141 -39.34 23.74 -17.59
C PRO A 141 -38.08 23.44 -18.43
N ASP A 142 -37.93 24.12 -19.57
CA ASP A 142 -36.66 24.13 -20.32
C ASP A 142 -35.83 25.36 -19.97
N TYR A 143 -34.58 25.14 -19.58
CA TYR A 143 -33.60 26.17 -19.26
C TYR A 143 -32.55 26.38 -20.36
N GLY A 144 -32.61 25.62 -21.46
CA GLY A 144 -31.65 25.68 -22.57
C GLY A 144 -30.23 25.20 -22.22
N ARG A 145 -30.05 24.64 -21.02
CA ARG A 145 -28.77 24.11 -20.51
C ARG A 145 -29.05 22.91 -19.61
N SER A 146 -27.99 22.15 -19.32
CA SER A 146 -28.09 20.99 -18.44
C SER A 146 -28.16 21.45 -16.99
N GLU A 147 -29.21 21.05 -16.28
CA GLU A 147 -29.44 21.35 -14.87
C GLU A 147 -29.54 20.05 -14.08
N GLU A 148 -29.07 20.05 -12.84
CA GLU A 148 -29.16 18.87 -11.98
C GLU A 148 -30.58 18.69 -11.46
N LEU A 149 -31.13 17.47 -11.59
CA LEU A 149 -32.40 17.10 -10.99
C LEU A 149 -32.15 16.35 -9.68
N ARG A 150 -32.44 17.03 -8.56
CA ARG A 150 -32.32 16.49 -7.20
C ARG A 150 -33.68 16.21 -6.59
N PHE A 151 -33.71 15.31 -5.61
CA PHE A 151 -34.91 14.97 -4.86
C PHE A 151 -34.58 14.86 -3.38
N THR A 152 -35.48 15.34 -2.54
CA THR A 152 -35.46 15.10 -1.10
C THR A 152 -36.61 14.17 -0.77
N VAL A 153 -36.31 13.02 -0.15
CA VAL A 153 -37.33 12.11 0.37
C VAL A 153 -37.25 12.12 1.89
N SER A 154 -38.35 12.51 2.54
CA SER A 154 -38.42 12.57 4.00
C SER A 154 -39.36 11.49 4.54
N GLY A 155 -38.84 10.64 5.44
CA GLY A 155 -39.59 9.54 6.05
C GLY A 155 -40.20 9.88 7.42
N THR A 156 -41.13 9.04 7.87
CA THR A 156 -41.72 9.07 9.21
C THR A 156 -40.65 8.76 10.27
N GLY A 157 -40.05 9.83 10.81
CA GLY A 157 -38.93 9.75 11.76
C GLY A 157 -37.99 10.96 11.72
N GLY A 158 -38.17 11.89 10.78
CA GLY A 158 -37.40 13.14 10.71
C GLY A 158 -36.09 13.05 9.91
N SER A 159 -35.79 11.90 9.31
CA SER A 159 -34.66 11.74 8.39
C SER A 159 -35.08 12.12 6.97
N SER A 160 -34.35 13.04 6.35
CA SER A 160 -34.41 13.33 4.91
C SER A 160 -33.21 12.69 4.20
N THR A 161 -33.45 12.10 3.04
CA THR A 161 -32.41 11.55 2.17
C THR A 161 -32.46 12.26 0.83
N GLU A 162 -31.31 12.75 0.38
CA GLU A 162 -31.14 13.37 -0.93
C GLU A 162 -30.94 12.30 -2.01
N TYR A 163 -31.49 12.53 -3.19
CA TYR A 163 -31.31 11.74 -4.39
C TYR A 163 -31.00 12.67 -5.57
N THR A 164 -30.32 12.16 -6.58
CA THR A 164 -30.04 12.86 -7.85
C THR A 164 -30.33 11.92 -9.02
N ALA A 165 -30.98 12.43 -10.05
CA ALA A 165 -31.08 11.79 -11.36
C ALA A 165 -29.98 12.31 -12.32
N GLY A 166 -28.98 13.02 -11.78
CA GLY A 166 -27.91 13.65 -12.52
C GLY A 166 -28.36 14.92 -13.26
N ASN A 167 -27.48 15.40 -14.13
CA ASN A 167 -27.77 16.56 -14.96
C ASN A 167 -28.61 16.14 -16.16
N ILE A 168 -29.76 16.79 -16.34
CA ILE A 168 -30.68 16.53 -17.45
C ILE A 168 -30.87 17.81 -18.28
N THR A 169 -31.21 17.62 -19.55
CA THR A 169 -31.71 18.65 -20.44
C THR A 169 -33.15 18.30 -20.84
N THR A 170 -34.04 19.28 -20.77
CA THR A 170 -35.48 19.12 -21.03
C THR A 170 -35.83 19.67 -22.40
N VAL A 171 -35.44 18.94 -23.45
CA VAL A 171 -35.72 19.33 -24.85
C VAL A 171 -36.78 18.44 -25.54
N THR A 172 -37.14 17.31 -24.95
CA THR A 172 -38.13 16.36 -25.49
C THR A 172 -38.95 15.69 -24.39
N GLN A 173 -40.15 15.22 -24.73
CA GLN A 173 -41.04 14.47 -23.83
C GLN A 173 -40.48 13.06 -23.61
N ARG A 174 -39.91 12.77 -22.44
CA ARG A 174 -39.27 11.47 -22.19
C ARG A 174 -40.30 10.35 -22.14
N THR A 175 -40.02 9.24 -22.81
CA THR A 175 -40.85 8.02 -22.79
C THR A 175 -40.34 6.99 -21.79
N GLU A 176 -39.05 7.04 -21.42
CA GLU A 176 -38.43 6.12 -20.48
C GLU A 176 -38.13 6.80 -19.13
N ALA A 177 -38.29 6.04 -18.05
CA ALA A 177 -38.00 6.49 -16.70
C ALA A 177 -36.50 6.46 -16.38
N ILE A 178 -35.96 7.58 -15.90
CA ILE A 178 -34.57 7.69 -15.45
C ILE A 178 -34.44 7.27 -13.99
N PRO A 179 -33.37 6.55 -13.60
CA PRO A 179 -33.16 6.17 -12.22
C PRO A 179 -32.72 7.37 -11.37
N ALA A 180 -33.27 7.49 -10.16
CA ALA A 180 -32.76 8.38 -9.12
C ALA A 180 -31.81 7.62 -8.18
N THR A 181 -30.64 8.20 -7.91
CA THR A 181 -29.62 7.62 -7.03
C THR A 181 -29.46 8.46 -5.77
N PRO A 182 -29.38 7.85 -4.57
CA PRO A 182 -29.20 8.63 -3.35
C PRO A 182 -27.82 9.30 -3.30
N VAL A 183 -27.77 10.50 -2.71
CA VAL A 183 -26.57 11.33 -2.56
C VAL A 183 -26.03 11.17 -1.14
N GLY A 184 -24.75 10.82 -1.00
CA GLY A 184 -24.09 10.68 0.31
C GLY A 184 -24.48 9.43 1.11
N VAL A 185 -25.27 8.52 0.53
CA VAL A 185 -25.72 7.27 1.15
C VAL A 185 -24.76 6.14 0.83
N VAL A 186 -24.41 5.37 1.86
CA VAL A 186 -23.47 4.25 1.75
C VAL A 186 -24.18 2.93 1.49
N ALA A 187 -25.30 2.67 2.17
CA ALA A 187 -26.01 1.40 2.11
C ALA A 187 -27.52 1.55 2.27
N ARG A 188 -28.25 0.53 1.83
CA ARG A 188 -29.70 0.43 1.87
C ARG A 188 -30.12 -0.86 2.56
N VAL A 189 -31.08 -0.79 3.49
CA VAL A 189 -31.64 -1.97 4.16
C VAL A 189 -33.00 -2.32 3.55
N VAL A 190 -33.14 -3.57 3.09
CA VAL A 190 -34.34 -4.11 2.41
C VAL A 190 -34.87 -5.34 3.16
N TYR A 191 -36.19 -5.42 3.32
CA TYR A 191 -36.91 -6.48 4.05
C TYR A 191 -37.63 -7.43 3.07
N ARG A 192 -37.96 -8.67 3.51
CA ARG A 192 -38.51 -9.80 2.69
C ARG A 192 -39.65 -9.47 1.70
N ASN A 193 -40.38 -8.37 1.86
CA ASN A 193 -41.51 -7.98 1.02
C ASN A 193 -41.36 -6.60 0.34
N GLY A 194 -40.18 -5.96 0.41
CA GLY A 194 -39.97 -4.58 -0.05
C GLY A 194 -40.69 -3.51 0.79
N ALA A 195 -41.37 -3.90 1.88
CA ALA A 195 -42.28 -3.06 2.67
C ALA A 195 -41.59 -1.88 3.40
N MET A 196 -40.28 -1.98 3.64
CA MET A 196 -39.46 -0.85 4.07
C MET A 196 -38.15 -0.86 3.29
N ASN A 197 -37.73 0.31 2.85
CA ASN A 197 -36.50 0.53 2.12
C ASN A 197 -35.85 1.79 2.70
N GLN A 198 -34.86 1.59 3.57
CA GLN A 198 -34.21 2.69 4.30
C GLN A 198 -32.76 2.84 3.85
N ALA A 199 -32.38 4.08 3.54
CA ALA A 199 -31.05 4.49 3.14
C ALA A 199 -30.26 5.02 4.35
N PHE A 200 -28.96 4.70 4.43
CA PHE A 200 -28.08 5.09 5.53
C PHE A 200 -26.77 5.70 5.02
N ASN A 201 -26.31 6.76 5.69
CA ASN A 201 -25.07 7.47 5.34
C ASN A 201 -23.81 6.75 5.83
N THR A 202 -23.94 5.83 6.78
CA THR A 202 -22.84 4.98 7.24
C THR A 202 -23.21 3.50 7.23
N LEU A 203 -22.23 2.63 6.99
CA LEU A 203 -22.44 1.18 7.00
C LEU A 203 -22.75 0.65 8.42
N GLN A 204 -22.23 1.30 9.46
CA GLN A 204 -22.50 0.91 10.86
C GLN A 204 -23.95 1.16 11.27
N GLU A 205 -24.55 2.27 10.82
CA GLU A 205 -25.98 2.54 11.03
C GLU A 205 -26.84 1.53 10.28
N ALA A 206 -26.49 1.21 9.03
CA ALA A 206 -27.18 0.20 8.25
C ALA A 206 -27.15 -1.19 8.95
N PHE A 207 -26.00 -1.58 9.51
CA PHE A 207 -25.88 -2.84 10.26
C PHE A 207 -26.72 -2.86 11.54
N ARG A 208 -26.77 -1.74 12.28
CA ARG A 208 -27.65 -1.62 13.46
C ARG A 208 -29.13 -1.69 13.09
N ALA A 209 -29.52 -1.04 12.00
CA ALA A 209 -30.88 -1.12 11.47
C ALA A 209 -31.22 -2.55 11.03
N ALA A 210 -30.30 -3.26 10.36
CA ALA A 210 -30.46 -4.66 9.98
C ALA A 210 -30.60 -5.59 11.21
N ALA A 211 -29.83 -5.35 12.27
CA ALA A 211 -29.95 -6.11 13.52
C ALA A 211 -31.32 -5.91 14.21
N THR A 212 -31.80 -4.66 14.21
CA THR A 212 -33.12 -4.29 14.76
C THR A 212 -34.25 -4.91 13.93
N ALA A 213 -34.10 -4.87 12.60
CA ALA A 213 -35.00 -5.53 11.65
C ALA A 213 -35.10 -7.03 11.91
N TRP A 214 -33.94 -7.70 12.05
CA TRP A 214 -33.89 -9.12 12.35
C TRP A 214 -34.62 -9.47 13.65
N THR A 215 -34.44 -8.68 14.71
CA THR A 215 -35.12 -8.88 15.99
C THR A 215 -36.65 -8.82 15.85
N SER A 216 -37.14 -7.85 15.06
CA SER A 216 -38.57 -7.70 14.80
C SER A 216 -39.17 -8.86 14.00
N VAL A 217 -38.45 -9.34 12.99
CA VAL A 217 -38.96 -10.41 12.09
C VAL A 217 -38.85 -11.78 12.75
N SER A 218 -37.76 -12.05 13.47
CA SER A 218 -37.48 -13.36 14.06
C SER A 218 -38.49 -13.80 15.12
N ALA A 219 -39.14 -12.86 15.81
CA ALA A 219 -40.17 -13.14 16.81
C ALA A 219 -41.42 -13.86 16.27
N SER A 220 -41.64 -13.82 14.95
CA SER A 220 -42.83 -14.39 14.29
C SER A 220 -42.52 -15.55 13.34
N LEU A 221 -41.27 -16.01 13.29
CA LEU A 221 -40.86 -17.05 12.34
C LEU A 221 -41.31 -18.45 12.78
N PRO A 222 -41.81 -19.29 11.85
CA PRO A 222 -42.00 -20.72 12.10
C PRO A 222 -40.69 -21.38 12.55
N ALA A 223 -40.77 -22.31 13.50
CA ALA A 223 -39.61 -23.03 14.04
C ALA A 223 -38.79 -23.74 12.94
N GLU A 224 -39.46 -24.19 11.88
CA GLU A 224 -38.87 -24.94 10.76
C GLU A 224 -38.22 -24.05 9.68
N THR A 225 -38.12 -22.74 9.90
CA THR A 225 -37.48 -21.84 8.93
C THR A 225 -35.98 -22.15 8.84
N THR A 226 -35.54 -22.54 7.63
CA THR A 226 -34.14 -22.89 7.35
C THR A 226 -33.19 -21.73 7.61
N MET A 227 -31.92 -22.06 7.87
CA MET A 227 -30.87 -21.07 8.12
C MET A 227 -30.66 -20.13 6.92
N THR A 228 -30.71 -20.69 5.70
CA THR A 228 -30.61 -19.95 4.44
C THR A 228 -31.80 -19.02 4.23
N ASP A 229 -33.02 -19.44 4.58
CA ASP A 229 -34.21 -18.58 4.46
C ASP A 229 -34.22 -17.45 5.49
N LYS A 230 -33.59 -17.64 6.66
CA LYS A 230 -33.40 -16.60 7.67
C LYS A 230 -32.49 -15.48 7.15
N LEU A 231 -31.39 -15.82 6.50
CA LEU A 231 -30.42 -14.85 5.95
C LEU A 231 -30.99 -13.98 4.81
N LYS A 232 -32.03 -14.47 4.12
CA LYS A 232 -32.72 -13.74 3.05
C LYS A 232 -33.77 -12.73 3.55
N LEU A 233 -34.09 -12.71 4.84
CA LEU A 233 -35.15 -11.85 5.40
C LEU A 233 -34.76 -10.37 5.46
N VAL A 234 -33.48 -10.11 5.69
CA VAL A 234 -32.91 -8.76 5.82
C VAL A 234 -31.68 -8.68 4.92
N ASN A 235 -31.66 -7.69 4.02
CA ASN A 235 -30.56 -7.45 3.11
C ASN A 235 -30.02 -6.03 3.30
N VAL A 236 -28.70 -5.90 3.39
CA VAL A 236 -27.97 -4.63 3.37
C VAL A 236 -27.28 -4.53 2.01
N GLN A 237 -27.80 -3.70 1.13
CA GLN A 237 -27.24 -3.47 -0.21
C GLN A 237 -26.31 -2.26 -0.20
N LEU A 238 -25.05 -2.45 -0.61
CA LEU A 238 -24.12 -1.33 -0.81
C LEU A 238 -24.52 -0.51 -2.03
N LEU A 239 -24.45 0.82 -1.87
CA LEU A 239 -24.70 1.77 -2.95
C LEU A 239 -23.40 2.42 -3.43
N THR A 240 -22.37 2.44 -2.58
CA THR A 240 -21.01 2.92 -2.88
C THR A 240 -19.97 2.01 -2.25
N GLY A 241 -18.71 2.14 -2.68
CA GLY A 241 -17.59 1.48 -2.01
C GLY A 241 -17.36 2.07 -0.61
N VAL A 242 -16.99 1.22 0.34
CA VAL A 242 -16.87 1.60 1.76
C VAL A 242 -15.48 1.27 2.26
N THR A 243 -14.82 2.25 2.87
CA THR A 243 -13.61 2.02 3.67
C THR A 243 -13.99 2.00 5.15
N VAL A 244 -13.77 0.87 5.81
CA VAL A 244 -13.95 0.70 7.25
C VAL A 244 -12.81 1.41 7.98
N SER A 245 -13.16 2.32 8.88
CA SER A 245 -12.25 2.91 9.86
C SER A 245 -12.60 2.35 11.26
N GLY A 246 -11.61 1.80 11.97
CA GLY A 246 -11.85 1.14 13.26
C GLY A 246 -12.62 -0.19 13.15
N THR A 247 -13.53 -0.47 14.09
CA THR A 247 -14.29 -1.73 14.13
C THR A 247 -15.72 -1.55 13.63
N LEU A 248 -16.07 -2.17 12.49
CA LEU A 248 -17.44 -2.30 12.00
C LEU A 248 -18.09 -3.53 12.62
N LYS A 249 -19.17 -3.35 13.39
CA LYS A 249 -19.85 -4.44 14.11
C LYS A 249 -21.09 -4.91 13.38
N ALA A 250 -21.15 -6.21 13.08
CA ALA A 250 -22.32 -6.89 12.55
C ALA A 250 -23.03 -7.71 13.64
N GLU A 251 -24.32 -7.43 13.84
CA GLU A 251 -25.18 -8.04 14.86
C GLU A 251 -26.46 -8.59 14.21
N GLY A 252 -27.05 -9.65 14.77
CA GLY A 252 -28.26 -10.27 14.22
C GLY A 252 -27.99 -11.14 12.98
N TRP A 253 -29.02 -11.35 12.15
CA TRP A 253 -28.94 -12.17 10.94
C TRP A 253 -29.34 -11.37 9.70
N PHE A 254 -28.43 -11.23 8.74
CA PHE A 254 -28.69 -10.52 7.50
C PHE A 254 -27.69 -10.88 6.40
N THR A 255 -28.01 -10.52 5.16
CA THR A 255 -27.10 -10.61 4.01
C THR A 255 -26.56 -9.23 3.66
N LEU A 256 -25.24 -9.06 3.56
CA LEU A 256 -24.58 -7.92 2.93
C LEU A 256 -24.45 -8.17 1.43
N ASN A 257 -25.23 -7.47 0.62
CA ASN A 257 -25.10 -7.47 -0.84
C ASN A 257 -24.11 -6.38 -1.26
N LEU A 258 -22.94 -6.78 -1.78
CA LEU A 258 -21.90 -5.87 -2.25
C LEU A 258 -22.32 -5.08 -3.49
N ASN A 259 -23.20 -5.64 -4.32
CA ASN A 259 -23.77 -4.93 -5.47
C ASN A 259 -22.71 -4.31 -6.40
N GLY A 260 -21.63 -5.04 -6.67
CA GLY A 260 -20.48 -4.57 -7.46
C GLY A 260 -19.60 -3.54 -6.75
N LYS A 261 -19.77 -3.31 -5.45
CA LYS A 261 -19.02 -2.33 -4.64
C LYS A 261 -18.03 -3.01 -3.70
N ASN A 262 -16.95 -2.29 -3.40
CA ASN A 262 -15.87 -2.80 -2.59
C ASN A 262 -16.07 -2.43 -1.11
N LEU A 263 -15.72 -3.34 -0.22
CA LEU A 263 -15.61 -3.10 1.22
C LEU A 263 -14.13 -3.28 1.61
N THR A 264 -13.44 -2.19 1.92
CA THR A 264 -12.01 -2.17 2.23
C THR A 264 -11.75 -1.71 3.66
N SER A 265 -10.59 -2.00 4.26
CA SER A 265 -10.18 -1.47 5.58
C SER A 265 -9.09 -0.39 5.46
N ALA A 266 -9.16 0.62 6.31
CA ALA A 266 -7.99 1.41 6.69
C ALA A 266 -7.03 0.56 7.57
N SER A 267 -5.78 0.98 7.73
CA SER A 267 -4.81 0.27 8.57
C SER A 267 -5.35 0.07 9.99
N GLY A 268 -5.32 -1.17 10.49
CA GLY A 268 -5.83 -1.56 11.81
C GLY A 268 -7.36 -1.64 11.95
N ALA A 269 -8.12 -1.41 10.87
CA ALA A 269 -9.58 -1.51 10.89
C ALA A 269 -10.06 -2.94 10.59
N LYS A 270 -11.19 -3.35 11.18
CA LYS A 270 -11.74 -4.71 11.05
C LYS A 270 -13.28 -4.78 11.02
N LEU A 271 -13.81 -5.83 10.40
CA LEU A 271 -15.20 -6.26 10.52
C LEU A 271 -15.32 -7.28 11.66
N GLN A 272 -16.05 -6.94 12.71
CA GLN A 272 -16.36 -7.86 13.80
C GLN A 272 -17.77 -8.42 13.66
N VAL A 273 -17.89 -9.73 13.46
CA VAL A 273 -19.17 -10.44 13.54
C VAL A 273 -19.34 -10.90 14.99
N THR A 274 -20.35 -10.36 15.67
CA THR A 274 -20.51 -10.53 17.11
C THR A 274 -21.02 -11.92 17.49
N ASN A 275 -20.88 -12.27 18.77
CA ASN A 275 -21.28 -13.58 19.28
C ASN A 275 -22.76 -13.88 18.99
N GLY A 276 -23.04 -14.99 18.31
CA GLY A 276 -24.39 -15.40 17.90
C GLY A 276 -24.90 -14.77 16.60
N ALA A 277 -24.20 -13.79 16.03
CA ALA A 277 -24.58 -13.16 14.76
C ALA A 277 -24.25 -14.05 13.55
N HIS A 278 -25.06 -13.90 12.51
CA HIS A 278 -24.96 -14.64 11.25
C HIS A 278 -24.97 -13.65 10.07
N LEU A 279 -23.82 -13.51 9.44
CA LEU A 279 -23.66 -12.65 8.28
C LEU A 279 -23.43 -13.51 7.04
N ALA A 280 -24.20 -13.28 6.00
CA ALA A 280 -23.87 -13.75 4.65
C ALA A 280 -23.45 -12.58 3.79
N VAL A 281 -22.50 -12.79 2.90
CA VAL A 281 -22.13 -11.83 1.85
C VAL A 281 -22.67 -12.35 0.54
N ALA A 282 -23.16 -11.45 -0.31
CA ALA A 282 -23.59 -11.79 -1.66
C ALA A 282 -23.11 -10.71 -2.62
N ASP A 283 -22.95 -11.09 -3.88
CA ASP A 283 -22.94 -10.12 -4.96
C ASP A 283 -23.66 -10.68 -6.19
N VAL A 284 -24.81 -10.09 -6.48
CA VAL A 284 -25.69 -10.53 -7.57
C VAL A 284 -25.48 -9.73 -8.87
N THR A 285 -24.51 -8.81 -8.93
CA THR A 285 -24.26 -8.05 -10.16
C THR A 285 -23.81 -8.94 -11.31
N THR A 286 -24.28 -8.64 -12.51
CA THR A 286 -23.69 -9.17 -13.74
C THR A 286 -22.44 -8.36 -14.07
N GLY A 287 -21.26 -9.01 -14.24
CA GLY A 287 -19.99 -8.33 -14.51
C GLY A 287 -19.05 -8.27 -13.30
N ILE A 288 -18.43 -7.10 -13.06
CA ILE A 288 -17.49 -6.90 -11.93
C ILE A 288 -18.24 -7.12 -10.60
N LYS A 289 -17.81 -8.14 -9.86
CA LYS A 289 -18.22 -8.38 -8.48
C LYS A 289 -17.43 -7.45 -7.56
N GLY A 290 -18.10 -6.97 -6.52
CA GLY A 290 -17.50 -6.28 -5.39
C GLY A 290 -16.50 -7.19 -4.67
N ASN A 291 -15.45 -6.58 -4.13
CA ASN A 291 -14.47 -7.27 -3.31
C ASN A 291 -14.60 -6.90 -1.83
N MET A 292 -14.09 -7.77 -0.97
CA MET A 292 -13.87 -7.50 0.45
C MET A 292 -12.38 -7.58 0.72
N ALA A 293 -11.77 -6.48 1.15
CA ALA A 293 -10.39 -6.43 1.61
C ALA A 293 -10.37 -5.82 3.01
N VAL A 294 -10.69 -6.64 4.02
CA VAL A 294 -10.93 -6.21 5.40
C VAL A 294 -10.50 -7.33 6.34
N ASP A 295 -9.81 -7.00 7.43
CA ASP A 295 -9.57 -7.96 8.51
C ASP A 295 -10.89 -8.32 9.21
N ILE A 296 -11.08 -9.60 9.55
CA ILE A 296 -12.34 -10.10 10.11
C ILE A 296 -12.10 -10.73 11.49
N ASP A 297 -12.99 -10.44 12.43
CA ASP A 297 -13.01 -11.01 13.77
C ASP A 297 -14.35 -11.72 14.01
N LEU A 298 -14.31 -13.04 14.15
CA LEU A 298 -15.46 -13.90 14.43
C LEU A 298 -15.52 -14.21 15.94
N ALA A 299 -16.40 -13.50 16.66
CA ALA A 299 -16.53 -13.65 18.11
C ALA A 299 -17.41 -14.85 18.49
N GLY A 300 -16.95 -15.68 19.44
CA GLY A 300 -17.74 -16.78 20.02
C GLY A 300 -18.39 -17.71 18.97
N SER A 301 -19.72 -17.78 18.96
CA SER A 301 -20.50 -18.58 18.02
C SER A 301 -20.89 -17.86 16.72
N ALA A 302 -20.23 -16.74 16.39
CA ALA A 302 -20.45 -16.01 15.14
C ALA A 302 -20.32 -16.91 13.91
N ARG A 303 -21.11 -16.61 12.86
CA ARG A 303 -21.03 -17.26 11.55
C ARG A 303 -20.93 -16.21 10.47
N LEU A 304 -19.97 -16.40 9.57
CA LEU A 304 -19.79 -15.59 8.38
C LEU A 304 -19.71 -16.51 7.17
N PHE A 305 -20.61 -16.30 6.22
CA PHE A 305 -20.56 -16.92 4.91
C PHE A 305 -20.11 -15.88 3.88
N VAL A 306 -18.96 -16.10 3.26
CA VAL A 306 -18.51 -15.32 2.09
C VAL A 306 -18.43 -16.29 0.91
N PRO A 307 -19.28 -16.16 -0.12
CA PRO A 307 -19.29 -17.09 -1.24
C PRO A 307 -17.96 -17.06 -1.97
N GLY A 308 -17.65 -18.13 -2.72
CA GLY A 308 -16.51 -18.12 -3.63
C GLY A 308 -16.56 -16.96 -4.62
N ALA A 309 -17.78 -16.47 -4.89
CA ALA A 309 -18.02 -15.37 -5.80
C ALA A 309 -17.62 -13.96 -5.36
N VAL A 310 -17.09 -13.84 -4.15
CA VAL A 310 -16.55 -12.59 -3.64
C VAL A 310 -15.06 -12.76 -3.41
N ARG A 311 -14.25 -11.93 -4.07
CA ARG A 311 -12.82 -11.83 -3.77
C ARG A 311 -12.66 -11.34 -2.34
N LEU A 312 -11.93 -12.11 -1.54
CA LEU A 312 -11.70 -11.84 -0.13
C LEU A 312 -10.19 -11.72 0.14
N GLU A 313 -9.81 -10.63 0.78
CA GLU A 313 -8.47 -10.34 1.30
C GLU A 313 -8.59 -9.83 2.74
N GLY A 314 -7.51 -9.97 3.51
CA GLY A 314 -7.45 -9.62 4.93
C GLY A 314 -7.36 -10.84 5.84
N ASN A 315 -6.87 -10.64 7.06
CA ASN A 315 -6.68 -11.72 8.02
C ASN A 315 -8.00 -12.00 8.76
N VAL A 316 -8.32 -13.29 8.98
CA VAL A 316 -9.48 -13.67 9.80
C VAL A 316 -9.04 -14.31 11.10
N THR A 317 -9.59 -13.79 12.20
CA THR A 317 -9.39 -14.30 13.56
C THR A 317 -10.70 -14.87 14.10
N LYS A 318 -10.63 -15.88 14.97
CA LYS A 318 -11.80 -16.56 15.53
C LYS A 318 -11.58 -16.87 17.00
N GLY A 319 -12.58 -16.56 17.84
CA GLY A 319 -12.62 -16.99 19.24
C GLY A 319 -11.59 -16.35 20.17
N GLY A 320 -10.97 -15.23 19.78
CA GLY A 320 -9.98 -14.53 20.61
C GLY A 320 -8.64 -15.25 20.77
N VAL A 321 -8.36 -16.26 19.94
CA VAL A 321 -7.04 -16.92 19.91
C VAL A 321 -6.06 -15.99 19.21
N ALA A 322 -5.12 -15.42 19.95
CA ALA A 322 -4.05 -14.61 19.39
C ALA A 322 -3.18 -15.46 18.43
N ASP A 323 -2.65 -14.82 17.39
CA ASP A 323 -1.64 -15.38 16.48
C ASP A 323 -2.06 -16.58 15.62
N VAL A 324 -3.36 -16.92 15.55
CA VAL A 324 -3.89 -17.94 14.62
C VAL A 324 -4.84 -17.30 13.61
N PHE A 325 -4.44 -17.33 12.35
CA PHE A 325 -5.27 -16.91 11.22
C PHE A 325 -6.05 -18.08 10.62
N TYR A 326 -7.29 -17.78 10.26
CA TYR A 326 -8.22 -18.69 9.63
C TYR A 326 -8.42 -18.31 8.17
N TRP A 327 -8.46 -19.32 7.31
CA TRP A 327 -8.56 -19.15 5.88
C TRP A 327 -9.90 -19.69 5.41
N ARG A 328 -10.54 -18.94 4.50
CA ARG A 328 -11.84 -19.31 3.96
C ARG A 328 -11.68 -20.63 3.21
N THR A 329 -12.50 -21.62 3.56
CA THR A 329 -12.53 -22.93 2.93
C THR A 329 -13.97 -23.23 2.49
N LEU A 330 -14.18 -23.34 1.19
CA LEU A 330 -15.50 -23.55 0.60
C LEU A 330 -15.73 -25.01 0.27
N VAL A 331 -16.75 -25.60 0.86
CA VAL A 331 -17.14 -26.98 0.62
C VAL A 331 -18.21 -27.02 -0.46
N ASN A 332 -17.87 -27.66 -1.59
CA ASN A 332 -18.72 -27.84 -2.75
C ASN A 332 -19.74 -28.96 -2.50
N MET A 333 -21.02 -28.60 -2.57
CA MET A 333 -22.14 -29.51 -2.32
C MET A 333 -22.77 -30.06 -3.60
N ASN A 334 -22.20 -29.81 -4.78
CA ASN A 334 -22.83 -30.13 -6.07
C ASN A 334 -23.18 -31.61 -6.28
N TYR A 335 -22.51 -32.53 -5.60
CA TYR A 335 -22.76 -33.98 -5.67
C TYR A 335 -23.82 -34.47 -4.67
N GLN A 336 -24.21 -33.61 -3.72
CA GLN A 336 -25.21 -33.92 -2.71
C GLN A 336 -26.61 -33.56 -3.20
N SER A 337 -27.66 -34.12 -2.60
CA SER A 337 -29.04 -33.74 -2.96
C SER A 337 -29.25 -32.22 -2.85
N SER A 338 -30.02 -31.63 -3.77
CA SER A 338 -30.40 -30.21 -3.70
C SER A 338 -31.31 -29.90 -2.51
N THR A 339 -31.83 -30.92 -1.82
CA THR A 339 -32.62 -30.80 -0.60
C THR A 339 -31.78 -30.58 0.65
N ILE A 340 -30.45 -30.73 0.58
CA ILE A 340 -29.55 -30.47 1.70
C ILE A 340 -29.35 -28.96 1.84
N ASP A 341 -29.82 -28.39 2.95
CA ASP A 341 -29.76 -26.96 3.26
C ASP A 341 -28.72 -26.61 4.34
N LYS A 342 -28.14 -27.62 5.01
CA LYS A 342 -27.08 -27.48 6.01
C LYS A 342 -26.12 -28.67 6.02
N VAL A 343 -24.91 -28.42 6.53
CA VAL A 343 -23.86 -29.43 6.77
C VAL A 343 -23.32 -29.27 8.19
N THR A 344 -23.06 -30.39 8.86
CA THR A 344 -22.41 -30.39 10.18
C THR A 344 -20.92 -30.65 10.02
N PHE A 345 -20.08 -29.80 10.62
CA PHE A 345 -18.62 -29.95 10.69
C PHE A 345 -18.16 -29.62 12.10
N ASP A 346 -17.34 -30.47 12.74
CA ASP A 346 -16.90 -30.33 14.14
C ASP A 346 -18.05 -30.03 15.12
N ALA A 347 -19.16 -30.79 15.01
CA ALA A 347 -20.39 -30.63 15.79
C ALA A 347 -21.09 -29.25 15.64
N VAL A 348 -20.74 -28.48 14.62
CA VAL A 348 -21.34 -27.18 14.30
C VAL A 348 -22.09 -27.27 12.96
N GLU A 349 -23.30 -26.72 12.91
CA GLU A 349 -24.07 -26.58 11.68
C GLU A 349 -23.65 -25.34 10.88
N TYR A 350 -23.51 -25.52 9.58
CA TYR A 350 -23.23 -24.48 8.60
C TYR A 350 -24.29 -24.50 7.49
N PRO A 351 -24.76 -23.33 7.01
CA PRO A 351 -25.75 -23.27 5.96
C PRO A 351 -25.14 -23.62 4.61
N VAL A 352 -25.92 -24.29 3.76
CA VAL A 352 -25.63 -24.44 2.33
C VAL A 352 -26.28 -23.26 1.61
N ILE A 353 -25.46 -22.41 1.01
CA ILE A 353 -25.88 -21.25 0.22
C ILE A 353 -25.27 -21.39 -1.16
N ASP A 354 -26.10 -21.33 -2.21
CA ASP A 354 -25.69 -21.48 -3.61
C ASP A 354 -24.80 -22.72 -3.87
N ARG A 355 -25.13 -23.83 -3.21
CA ARG A 355 -24.40 -25.12 -3.27
C ARG A 355 -22.98 -25.07 -2.68
N GLU A 356 -22.69 -24.08 -1.85
CA GLU A 356 -21.44 -23.95 -1.10
C GLU A 356 -21.69 -23.91 0.41
N VAL A 357 -20.72 -24.40 1.19
CA VAL A 357 -20.62 -24.18 2.63
C VAL A 357 -19.32 -23.43 2.91
N CYS A 358 -19.38 -22.35 3.69
CA CYS A 358 -18.21 -21.56 4.05
C CYS A 358 -17.69 -21.93 5.43
N LEU A 359 -16.51 -22.54 5.48
CA LEU A 359 -15.75 -22.82 6.69
C LEU A 359 -14.59 -21.84 6.87
N TRP A 360 -14.18 -21.67 8.13
CA TRP A 360 -13.01 -20.89 8.53
C TRP A 360 -12.07 -21.84 9.26
N LEU A 361 -11.00 -22.27 8.58
CA LEU A 361 -10.07 -23.30 9.05
C LEU A 361 -8.66 -22.74 9.16
N PRO A 362 -7.85 -23.16 10.15
CA PRO A 362 -6.43 -22.81 10.19
C PRO A 362 -5.69 -23.45 9.02
N ALA A 363 -4.55 -22.88 8.64
CA ALA A 363 -3.70 -23.46 7.61
C ALA A 363 -3.26 -24.88 7.99
N SER A 364 -3.19 -25.77 7.00
CA SER A 364 -2.79 -27.16 7.18
C SER A 364 -2.17 -27.69 5.90
N THR A 365 -0.92 -28.17 6.01
CA THR A 365 -0.16 -28.78 4.91
C THR A 365 -0.22 -30.31 4.93
N ASP A 366 -0.97 -30.90 5.86
CA ASP A 366 -1.13 -32.35 6.00
C ASP A 366 -2.15 -32.86 4.97
N ASP A 367 -1.65 -33.46 3.90
CA ASP A 367 -2.46 -34.06 2.83
C ASP A 367 -3.14 -35.38 3.24
N THR A 368 -2.75 -35.96 4.39
CA THR A 368 -3.38 -37.16 4.95
C THR A 368 -4.56 -36.84 5.86
N LYS A 369 -4.76 -35.58 6.20
CA LYS A 369 -5.84 -35.13 7.08
C LYS A 369 -7.21 -35.47 6.50
N VAL A 370 -8.04 -36.09 7.32
CA VAL A 370 -9.43 -36.46 6.97
C VAL A 370 -10.39 -35.44 7.59
N TYR A 371 -11.23 -34.83 6.76
CA TYR A 371 -12.30 -33.94 7.18
C TYR A 371 -13.63 -34.70 7.12
N SER A 372 -14.35 -34.75 8.24
CA SER A 372 -15.63 -35.48 8.36
C SER A 372 -16.81 -34.51 8.41
N PHE A 373 -17.81 -34.76 7.57
CA PHE A 373 -18.99 -33.91 7.40
C PHE A 373 -20.27 -34.71 7.63
N GLY A 374 -21.18 -34.18 8.44
CA GLY A 374 -22.56 -34.67 8.52
C GLY A 374 -23.38 -34.05 7.39
N VAL A 375 -23.92 -34.87 6.50
CA VAL A 375 -24.73 -34.47 5.33
C VAL A 375 -26.04 -35.25 5.35
N GLY A 376 -27.11 -34.61 5.82
CA GLY A 376 -28.37 -35.30 6.11
C GLY A 376 -28.16 -36.41 7.15
N ASP A 377 -28.60 -37.62 6.84
CA ASP A 377 -28.45 -38.80 7.72
C ASP A 377 -27.11 -39.55 7.56
N LYS A 378 -26.18 -39.00 6.76
CA LYS A 378 -24.91 -39.65 6.44
C LYS A 378 -23.70 -38.87 6.95
N THR A 379 -22.59 -39.58 7.16
CA THR A 379 -21.27 -38.97 7.36
C THR A 379 -20.44 -39.19 6.10
N GLU A 380 -19.97 -38.10 5.53
CA GLU A 380 -19.09 -38.08 4.36
C GLU A 380 -17.69 -37.65 4.78
N GLN A 381 -16.66 -38.28 4.20
CA GLN A 381 -15.27 -37.99 4.52
C GLN A 381 -14.51 -37.57 3.26
N VAL A 382 -13.65 -36.57 3.41
CA VAL A 382 -12.75 -36.11 2.36
C VAL A 382 -11.32 -36.05 2.88
N SER A 383 -10.36 -36.43 2.04
CA SER A 383 -8.92 -36.45 2.33
C SER A 383 -8.13 -35.89 1.15
N GLY A 384 -6.85 -35.55 1.33
CA GLY A 384 -6.02 -34.99 0.25
C GLY A 384 -6.19 -33.49 0.02
N TYR A 385 -6.85 -32.78 0.94
CA TYR A 385 -7.08 -31.33 0.86
C TYR A 385 -6.18 -30.59 1.84
N GLN A 386 -5.45 -29.59 1.35
CA GLN A 386 -4.63 -28.68 2.15
C GLN A 386 -5.35 -27.33 2.30
N VAL A 387 -5.12 -26.66 3.43
CA VAL A 387 -5.58 -25.28 3.66
C VAL A 387 -4.37 -24.36 3.61
N SER A 388 -4.27 -23.56 2.55
CA SER A 388 -3.14 -22.67 2.30
C SER A 388 -3.20 -21.42 3.18
N ALA A 389 -2.07 -21.07 3.79
CA ALA A 389 -1.92 -19.80 4.48
C ALA A 389 -1.90 -18.62 3.47
N GLY A 390 -2.41 -17.46 3.88
CA GLY A 390 -2.41 -16.24 3.06
C GLY A 390 -3.48 -16.22 1.95
N LYS A 391 -4.32 -17.25 1.84
CA LYS A 391 -5.27 -17.39 0.73
C LYS A 391 -6.67 -17.75 1.21
N HIS A 392 -7.69 -17.15 0.58
CA HIS A 392 -9.11 -17.40 0.86
C HIS A 392 -9.80 -18.24 -0.23
N ASP A 393 -9.06 -18.83 -1.15
CA ASP A 393 -9.56 -19.63 -2.28
C ASP A 393 -9.58 -21.15 -2.00
N ASN A 394 -9.38 -21.58 -0.74
CA ASN A 394 -9.37 -22.99 -0.37
C ASN A 394 -10.73 -23.66 -0.59
N ASP A 395 -10.71 -24.94 -0.97
CA ASP A 395 -11.91 -25.68 -1.30
C ASP A 395 -11.86 -27.16 -0.95
N MET A 396 -13.04 -27.76 -0.77
CA MET A 396 -13.22 -29.20 -0.57
C MET A 396 -14.45 -29.65 -1.36
N THR A 397 -14.48 -30.89 -1.86
CA THR A 397 -15.64 -31.43 -2.56
C THR A 397 -16.13 -32.69 -1.88
N ILE A 398 -17.41 -32.70 -1.46
CA ILE A 398 -18.02 -33.88 -0.82
C ILE A 398 -18.70 -34.74 -1.90
N GLY A 399 -18.23 -35.98 -2.08
CA GLY A 399 -18.87 -36.98 -2.93
C GLY A 399 -18.49 -36.95 -4.43
N GLY A 400 -17.53 -36.11 -4.83
CA GLY A 400 -16.96 -36.08 -6.20
C GLY A 400 -15.54 -36.65 -6.26
N ASN A 401 -14.99 -36.87 -7.47
CA ASN A 401 -13.57 -37.25 -7.62
C ASN A 401 -12.68 -36.00 -7.69
N ASN A 402 -11.38 -36.15 -7.37
CA ASN A 402 -10.38 -35.09 -7.49
C ASN A 402 -9.91 -34.86 -8.96
N ASN A 403 -10.86 -34.78 -9.90
CA ASN A 403 -10.64 -34.54 -11.32
C ASN A 403 -10.38 -33.04 -11.61
N VAL A 404 -9.93 -32.71 -12.82
CA VAL A 404 -9.50 -31.34 -13.17
C VAL A 404 -10.65 -30.49 -13.68
N ALA A 405 -11.53 -31.06 -14.51
CA ALA A 405 -12.61 -30.30 -15.15
C ALA A 405 -13.85 -31.17 -15.37
N ARG A 406 -15.00 -30.54 -15.61
CA ARG A 406 -16.25 -31.22 -15.93
C ARG A 406 -17.04 -30.55 -17.06
N ILE A 407 -17.90 -31.33 -17.71
CA ILE A 407 -18.92 -30.88 -18.65
C ILE A 407 -20.27 -31.41 -18.15
N GLY A 408 -21.13 -30.52 -17.68
CA GLY A 408 -22.35 -30.92 -16.97
C GLY A 408 -22.00 -31.74 -15.73
N THR A 409 -22.37 -33.01 -15.70
CA THR A 409 -22.05 -33.95 -14.61
C THR A 409 -20.86 -34.88 -14.91
N GLN A 410 -20.31 -34.84 -16.12
CA GLN A 410 -19.20 -35.70 -16.52
C GLN A 410 -17.86 -35.06 -16.18
N GLU A 411 -17.04 -35.73 -15.37
CA GLU A 411 -15.71 -35.27 -14.96
C GLU A 411 -14.60 -35.84 -15.85
N HIS A 412 -13.50 -35.09 -15.94
CA HIS A 412 -12.33 -35.42 -16.73
C HIS A 412 -11.05 -35.23 -15.90
N ALA A 413 -10.16 -36.22 -15.94
CA ALA A 413 -8.91 -36.22 -15.18
C ALA A 413 -7.93 -35.12 -15.59
N THR A 414 -8.02 -34.60 -16.83
CA THR A 414 -7.17 -33.52 -17.34
C THR A 414 -8.00 -32.47 -18.07
N LEU A 415 -7.53 -31.22 -18.08
CA LEU A 415 -8.17 -30.14 -18.83
C LEU A 415 -8.21 -30.43 -20.34
N LYS A 416 -7.14 -31.04 -20.87
CA LYS A 416 -7.09 -31.50 -22.26
C LYS A 416 -8.23 -32.46 -22.58
N ALA A 417 -8.46 -33.48 -21.75
CA ALA A 417 -9.51 -34.47 -21.98
C ALA A 417 -10.92 -33.82 -21.95
N ALA A 418 -11.13 -32.82 -21.09
CA ALA A 418 -12.36 -32.05 -21.08
C ALA A 418 -12.51 -31.21 -22.35
N PHE A 419 -11.48 -30.46 -22.76
CA PHE A 419 -11.55 -29.68 -23.99
C PHE A 419 -11.77 -30.55 -25.23
N ASP A 420 -11.15 -31.73 -25.32
CA ASP A 420 -11.36 -32.66 -26.43
C ASP A 420 -12.80 -33.19 -26.48
N ALA A 421 -13.39 -33.51 -25.32
CA ALA A 421 -14.76 -34.02 -25.22
C ALA A 421 -15.84 -32.95 -25.45
N ALA A 422 -15.54 -31.67 -25.22
CA ALA A 422 -16.49 -30.59 -25.36
C ALA A 422 -16.97 -30.40 -26.82
N THR A 423 -18.28 -30.23 -26.99
CA THR A 423 -18.96 -29.93 -28.26
C THR A 423 -19.43 -28.47 -28.33
N MET A 424 -19.94 -28.05 -29.50
CA MET A 424 -20.45 -26.69 -29.74
C MET A 424 -21.44 -26.23 -28.66
N GLY A 425 -21.19 -25.07 -28.07
CA GLY A 425 -22.03 -24.42 -27.06
C GLY A 425 -21.85 -24.93 -25.63
N GLN A 426 -21.05 -25.98 -25.39
CA GLN A 426 -20.89 -26.53 -24.04
C GLN A 426 -19.98 -25.69 -23.14
N THR A 427 -20.17 -25.85 -21.83
CA THR A 427 -19.33 -25.26 -20.79
C THR A 427 -18.40 -26.33 -20.22
N VAL A 428 -17.10 -26.06 -20.27
CA VAL A 428 -16.07 -26.77 -19.52
C VAL A 428 -15.85 -26.00 -18.23
N GLU A 429 -16.12 -26.61 -17.08
CA GLU A 429 -15.95 -26.00 -15.76
C GLU A 429 -14.69 -26.56 -15.09
N LEU A 430 -13.82 -25.66 -14.65
CA LEU A 430 -12.62 -26.00 -13.91
C LEU A 430 -12.99 -26.36 -12.46
N MET A 431 -12.44 -27.46 -11.95
CA MET A 431 -12.75 -27.99 -10.62
C MET A 431 -11.60 -27.83 -9.63
N LYS A 432 -10.40 -27.48 -10.11
CA LYS A 432 -9.22 -27.15 -9.29
C LYS A 432 -8.20 -26.37 -10.12
N THR A 433 -7.31 -25.65 -9.46
CA THR A 433 -6.17 -24.99 -10.11
C THR A 433 -5.30 -26.03 -10.80
N THR A 434 -4.96 -25.80 -12.06
CA THR A 434 -4.24 -26.76 -12.92
C THR A 434 -3.34 -26.03 -13.91
N SER A 435 -2.45 -26.75 -14.57
CA SER A 435 -1.74 -26.28 -15.77
C SER A 435 -2.14 -27.09 -17.00
N LEU A 436 -1.84 -26.56 -18.20
CA LEU A 436 -1.78 -27.37 -19.42
C LEU A 436 -0.45 -28.14 -19.44
N GLU A 437 -0.51 -29.45 -19.65
CA GLU A 437 0.68 -30.32 -19.76
C GLU A 437 1.46 -30.12 -21.07
N ALA A 438 0.80 -29.54 -22.08
CA ALA A 438 1.36 -29.22 -23.39
C ALA A 438 0.48 -28.16 -24.07
N ASP A 439 1.01 -27.50 -25.09
CA ASP A 439 0.29 -26.53 -25.92
C ASP A 439 -1.03 -27.15 -26.44
N TYR A 440 -2.13 -26.42 -26.31
CA TYR A 440 -3.45 -26.90 -26.73
C TYR A 440 -4.08 -25.96 -27.75
N SER A 441 -4.64 -26.52 -28.83
CA SER A 441 -5.35 -25.76 -29.86
C SER A 441 -6.83 -26.15 -29.92
N LEU A 442 -7.71 -25.23 -29.53
CA LEU A 442 -9.15 -25.35 -29.67
C LEU A 442 -9.53 -25.10 -31.13
N SER A 443 -10.06 -26.12 -31.82
CA SER A 443 -10.41 -26.04 -33.23
C SER A 443 -11.84 -26.50 -33.52
N GLY A 444 -12.50 -25.83 -34.47
CA GLY A 444 -13.81 -26.24 -35.01
C GLY A 444 -15.01 -26.18 -34.05
N LYS A 445 -14.87 -25.57 -32.87
CA LYS A 445 -15.93 -25.49 -31.85
C LYS A 445 -15.93 -24.17 -31.09
N SER A 446 -17.10 -23.80 -30.59
CA SER A 446 -17.31 -22.67 -29.70
C SER A 446 -17.70 -23.17 -28.32
N ILE A 447 -16.90 -22.90 -27.29
CA ILE A 447 -17.16 -23.37 -25.91
C ILE A 447 -17.05 -22.23 -24.89
N VAL A 448 -17.64 -22.44 -23.72
CA VAL A 448 -17.43 -21.60 -22.54
C VAL A 448 -16.44 -22.32 -21.62
N PHE A 449 -15.41 -21.62 -21.16
CA PHE A 449 -14.50 -22.10 -20.12
C PHE A 449 -14.80 -21.34 -18.83
N GLU A 450 -15.43 -22.03 -17.88
CA GLU A 450 -15.80 -21.50 -16.57
C GLU A 450 -14.70 -21.82 -15.58
N LEU A 451 -13.96 -20.79 -15.15
CA LEU A 451 -12.87 -20.92 -14.19
C LEU A 451 -13.39 -21.12 -12.76
N GLY A 452 -14.60 -20.67 -12.45
CA GLY A 452 -15.05 -20.55 -11.08
C GLY A 452 -14.06 -19.67 -10.31
N LYS A 453 -13.44 -20.23 -9.27
CA LYS A 453 -12.41 -19.58 -8.41
C LYS A 453 -10.98 -20.06 -8.67
N TYR A 454 -10.79 -20.92 -9.66
CA TYR A 454 -9.54 -21.61 -9.88
C TYR A 454 -8.67 -20.91 -10.93
N GLU A 455 -7.40 -21.31 -10.98
CA GLU A 455 -6.43 -20.74 -11.90
C GLU A 455 -5.98 -21.75 -12.97
N LEU A 456 -5.91 -21.29 -14.22
CA LEU A 456 -5.15 -21.96 -15.27
C LEU A 456 -3.71 -21.43 -15.28
N THR A 457 -2.78 -22.21 -14.74
CA THR A 457 -1.36 -21.89 -14.58
C THR A 457 -0.49 -22.52 -15.68
N GLY A 458 0.82 -22.24 -15.66
CA GLY A 458 1.81 -22.87 -16.53
C GLY A 458 2.25 -22.00 -17.71
N SER A 459 3.19 -22.52 -18.51
CA SER A 459 3.79 -21.81 -19.65
C SER A 459 3.24 -22.24 -21.01
N HIS A 460 2.37 -23.25 -21.05
CA HIS A 460 1.86 -23.82 -22.29
C HIS A 460 0.67 -23.02 -22.84
N PRO A 461 0.71 -22.51 -24.08
CA PRO A 461 -0.37 -21.70 -24.63
C PRO A 461 -1.68 -22.47 -24.87
N LEU A 462 -2.80 -21.81 -24.57
CA LEU A 462 -4.14 -22.17 -25.04
C LEU A 462 -4.47 -21.34 -26.29
N THR A 463 -4.44 -21.99 -27.45
CA THR A 463 -4.67 -21.36 -28.76
C THR A 463 -6.10 -21.56 -29.23
N VAL A 464 -6.79 -20.48 -29.61
CA VAL A 464 -8.08 -20.52 -30.30
C VAL A 464 -7.83 -20.49 -31.81
N ALA A 465 -8.07 -21.60 -32.50
CA ALA A 465 -7.86 -21.73 -33.93
C ALA A 465 -8.93 -20.99 -34.75
N SER A 466 -8.67 -20.82 -36.05
CA SER A 466 -9.64 -20.22 -36.98
C SER A 466 -10.99 -20.94 -36.95
N GLY A 467 -12.09 -20.18 -36.84
CA GLY A 467 -13.45 -20.73 -36.76
C GLY A 467 -13.86 -21.29 -35.40
N ALA A 468 -12.98 -21.26 -34.38
CA ALA A 468 -13.31 -21.58 -33.00
C ALA A 468 -13.64 -20.32 -32.18
N SER A 469 -14.36 -20.50 -31.07
CA SER A 469 -14.66 -19.43 -30.12
C SER A 469 -14.44 -19.92 -28.69
N LEU A 470 -13.73 -19.13 -27.89
CA LEU A 470 -13.53 -19.40 -26.47
C LEU A 470 -14.07 -18.24 -25.66
N VAL A 471 -15.04 -18.53 -24.81
CA VAL A 471 -15.61 -17.56 -23.87
C VAL A 471 -15.15 -17.97 -22.48
N ILE A 472 -14.31 -17.17 -21.86
CA ILE A 472 -13.81 -17.45 -20.52
C ILE A 472 -14.61 -16.63 -19.53
N LYS A 473 -15.14 -17.32 -18.52
CA LYS A 473 -15.92 -16.75 -17.44
C LYS A 473 -15.36 -17.17 -16.09
N SER A 474 -15.71 -16.38 -15.09
CA SER A 474 -15.50 -16.64 -13.69
C SER A 474 -16.77 -16.20 -12.97
N LYS A 475 -17.71 -17.13 -12.77
CA LYS A 475 -18.88 -16.92 -11.91
C LYS A 475 -18.47 -16.37 -10.54
N SER A 476 -17.26 -16.71 -10.11
CA SER A 476 -16.75 -16.31 -8.81
C SER A 476 -16.12 -14.90 -8.77
N GLY A 477 -15.88 -14.26 -9.91
CA GLY A 477 -15.07 -13.02 -9.94
C GLY A 477 -13.59 -13.19 -9.56
N SER A 478 -13.13 -14.39 -9.19
CA SER A 478 -11.77 -14.64 -8.67
C SER A 478 -10.93 -15.63 -9.48
N GLY A 479 -11.53 -16.30 -10.48
CA GLY A 479 -10.80 -17.17 -11.40
C GLY A 479 -9.72 -16.43 -12.18
N LYS A 480 -8.61 -17.13 -12.46
CA LYS A 480 -7.42 -16.56 -13.10
C LYS A 480 -6.95 -17.41 -14.27
N ILE A 481 -6.32 -16.76 -15.25
CA ILE A 481 -5.59 -17.40 -16.33
C ILE A 481 -4.18 -16.86 -16.30
N GLY A 482 -3.25 -17.57 -15.67
CA GLY A 482 -1.83 -17.28 -15.77
C GLY A 482 -1.20 -17.83 -17.06
N SER A 483 -1.79 -18.89 -17.64
CA SER A 483 -1.27 -19.54 -18.85
C SER A 483 -1.40 -18.64 -20.09
N PRO A 484 -0.43 -18.62 -21.01
CA PRO A 484 -0.51 -17.81 -22.22
C PRO A 484 -1.75 -18.17 -23.05
N LEU A 485 -2.44 -17.16 -23.58
CA LEU A 485 -3.53 -17.31 -24.54
C LEU A 485 -3.08 -16.86 -25.92
N SER A 486 -3.57 -17.53 -26.96
CA SER A 486 -3.35 -17.09 -28.34
C SER A 486 -4.63 -17.20 -29.16
N ALA A 487 -4.92 -16.22 -30.01
CA ALA A 487 -5.97 -16.31 -31.01
C ALA A 487 -5.34 -16.31 -32.41
N GLN A 488 -5.70 -17.29 -33.24
CA GLN A 488 -5.37 -17.29 -34.67
C GLN A 488 -6.34 -16.39 -35.43
N ALA A 489 -5.95 -15.98 -36.65
CA ALA A 489 -6.84 -15.21 -37.52
C ALA A 489 -8.19 -15.94 -37.73
N GLY A 490 -9.29 -15.28 -37.36
CA GLY A 490 -10.64 -15.84 -37.42
C GLY A 490 -11.04 -16.71 -36.22
N GLY A 491 -10.19 -16.88 -35.20
CA GLY A 491 -10.55 -17.39 -33.88
C GLY A 491 -11.02 -16.25 -32.98
N THR A 492 -11.99 -16.49 -32.10
CA THR A 492 -12.55 -15.44 -31.22
C THR A 492 -12.36 -15.77 -29.75
N LEU A 493 -11.87 -14.81 -28.97
CA LEU A 493 -11.65 -14.92 -27.53
C LEU A 493 -12.45 -13.84 -26.81
N TYR A 494 -13.31 -14.22 -25.88
CA TYR A 494 -14.04 -13.30 -25.01
C TYR A 494 -13.67 -13.55 -23.56
N ILE A 495 -13.22 -12.52 -22.84
CA ILE A 495 -13.00 -12.55 -21.41
C ILE A 495 -13.70 -11.34 -20.81
N GLY A 496 -14.82 -11.58 -20.13
CA GLY A 496 -15.71 -10.53 -19.62
C GLY A 496 -15.15 -9.79 -18.41
N GLN A 497 -15.97 -8.88 -17.88
CA GLN A 497 -15.65 -8.10 -16.67
C GLN A 497 -15.54 -8.94 -15.39
N ASP A 498 -16.05 -10.17 -15.43
CA ASP A 498 -16.01 -11.15 -14.35
C ASP A 498 -14.59 -11.72 -14.10
N ILE A 499 -13.63 -11.41 -14.96
CA ILE A 499 -12.20 -11.70 -14.74
C ILE A 499 -11.44 -10.36 -14.73
N PRO A 500 -10.79 -9.95 -13.63
CA PRO A 500 -10.08 -8.68 -13.57
C PRO A 500 -8.80 -8.71 -14.42
N GLY A 501 -8.26 -7.53 -14.76
CA GLY A 501 -7.13 -7.42 -15.68
C GLY A 501 -5.86 -8.12 -15.18
N ASP A 502 -5.58 -8.04 -13.87
CA ASP A 502 -4.48 -8.73 -13.19
C ASP A 502 -4.64 -10.25 -13.13
N ALA A 503 -5.81 -10.77 -13.46
CA ALA A 503 -6.10 -12.21 -13.51
C ALA A 503 -5.92 -12.81 -14.92
N ILE A 504 -5.41 -12.04 -15.87
CA ILE A 504 -5.17 -12.48 -17.25
C ILE A 504 -3.67 -12.41 -17.51
N GLY A 505 -3.09 -13.53 -17.92
CA GLY A 505 -1.70 -13.68 -18.32
C GLY A 505 -1.48 -13.15 -19.73
N THR A 506 -0.40 -13.55 -20.38
CA THR A 506 -0.08 -13.03 -21.71
C THR A 506 -1.12 -13.47 -22.75
N VAL A 507 -1.59 -12.53 -23.56
CA VAL A 507 -2.47 -12.82 -24.70
C VAL A 507 -1.79 -12.38 -25.98
N SER A 508 -1.87 -13.20 -27.02
CA SER A 508 -1.28 -12.92 -28.32
C SER A 508 -2.24 -13.19 -29.48
N GLU A 509 -2.02 -12.48 -30.59
CA GLU A 509 -2.67 -12.74 -31.87
C GLU A 509 -1.60 -12.81 -32.96
N GLY A 510 -1.45 -13.99 -33.58
CA GLY A 510 -0.38 -14.23 -34.56
C GLY A 510 1.04 -14.00 -34.02
N GLY A 511 1.26 -14.23 -32.71
CA GLY A 511 2.54 -14.02 -32.03
C GLY A 511 2.78 -12.59 -31.52
N ASN A 512 1.90 -11.64 -31.85
CA ASN A 512 2.00 -10.26 -31.35
C ASN A 512 1.22 -10.12 -30.02
N PRO A 513 1.76 -9.43 -29.00
CA PRO A 513 1.02 -9.14 -27.77
C PRO A 513 -0.28 -8.37 -28.03
N ARG A 514 -1.32 -8.75 -27.30
CA ARG A 514 -2.63 -8.10 -27.31
C ARG A 514 -3.14 -7.88 -25.90
N TYR A 515 -3.84 -6.78 -25.71
CA TYR A 515 -4.37 -6.36 -24.43
C TYR A 515 -5.89 -6.23 -24.51
N ARG A 516 -6.57 -6.74 -23.48
CA ARG A 516 -8.02 -6.69 -23.41
C ARG A 516 -8.50 -5.25 -23.28
N LEU A 517 -9.44 -4.86 -24.13
CA LEU A 517 -10.30 -3.68 -23.96
C LEU A 517 -11.75 -4.12 -23.81
N LEU A 518 -12.41 -3.66 -22.74
CA LEU A 518 -13.84 -3.85 -22.52
C LEU A 518 -14.60 -2.56 -22.84
N VAL A 519 -15.50 -2.61 -23.82
CA VAL A 519 -16.34 -1.48 -24.21
C VAL A 519 -17.72 -1.64 -23.60
N THR A 520 -18.09 -0.73 -22.71
CA THR A 520 -19.39 -0.67 -22.02
C THR A 520 -20.31 0.37 -22.65
N ASN A 521 -21.59 0.37 -22.24
CA ASN A 521 -22.61 1.30 -22.73
C ASN A 521 -22.78 1.26 -24.25
N LEU A 522 -22.62 0.07 -24.84
CA LEU A 522 -22.87 -0.13 -26.26
C LEU A 522 -24.34 0.23 -26.58
N PRO A 523 -24.62 0.85 -27.74
CA PRO A 523 -25.98 1.10 -28.20
C PRO A 523 -26.83 -0.17 -28.15
N ALA A 524 -28.07 -0.07 -27.68
CA ALA A 524 -28.96 -1.21 -27.48
C ALA A 524 -29.25 -2.03 -28.76
N ASN A 525 -28.99 -1.45 -29.93
CA ASN A 525 -29.15 -2.09 -31.23
C ASN A 525 -27.91 -2.90 -31.68
N ILE A 526 -26.82 -2.93 -30.91
CA ILE A 526 -25.68 -3.81 -31.18
C ILE A 526 -25.99 -5.20 -30.59
N PRO A 527 -26.24 -6.23 -31.42
CA PRO A 527 -26.59 -7.55 -30.91
C PRO A 527 -25.36 -8.27 -30.33
N SER A 528 -25.60 -9.22 -29.43
CA SER A 528 -24.55 -10.16 -29.02
C SER A 528 -24.05 -10.97 -30.22
N GLY A 529 -22.74 -11.17 -30.32
CA GLY A 529 -22.13 -11.82 -31.48
C GLY A 529 -20.72 -11.33 -31.76
N THR A 530 -20.16 -11.79 -32.88
CA THR A 530 -18.85 -11.34 -33.38
C THR A 530 -19.05 -10.22 -34.39
N HIS A 531 -18.33 -9.13 -34.23
CA HIS A 531 -18.39 -7.93 -35.06
C HIS A 531 -16.98 -7.47 -35.44
N SER A 532 -16.86 -6.54 -36.38
CA SER A 532 -15.55 -6.05 -36.85
C SER A 532 -15.19 -4.73 -36.19
N PHE A 533 -13.90 -4.47 -35.99
CA PHE A 533 -13.43 -3.17 -35.55
C PHE A 533 -12.22 -2.69 -36.37
N THR A 534 -12.02 -1.39 -36.36
CA THR A 534 -10.77 -0.74 -36.76
C THR A 534 -10.27 0.14 -35.63
N PHE A 535 -8.95 0.16 -35.43
CA PHE A 535 -8.29 0.92 -34.38
C PHE A 535 -7.09 1.63 -34.99
N ALA A 536 -7.18 2.96 -35.10
CA ALA A 536 -6.24 3.77 -35.85
C ALA A 536 -6.02 5.14 -35.22
N GLU A 537 -4.84 5.70 -35.45
CA GLU A 537 -4.61 7.12 -35.22
C GLU A 537 -5.41 7.94 -36.24
N ILE A 538 -5.95 9.08 -35.83
CA ILE A 538 -6.77 9.94 -36.68
C ILE A 538 -6.10 11.30 -36.82
N GLY A 539 -5.91 11.73 -38.07
CA GLY A 539 -5.38 13.05 -38.40
C GLY A 539 -6.35 14.18 -38.10
N SER A 540 -5.88 15.42 -38.24
CA SER A 540 -6.68 16.63 -38.04
C SER A 540 -7.84 16.78 -39.04
N ASP A 541 -7.78 16.05 -40.16
CA ASP A 541 -8.83 15.94 -41.17
C ASP A 541 -9.91 14.88 -40.83
N GLY A 542 -9.75 14.17 -39.71
CA GLY A 542 -10.68 13.15 -39.24
C GLY A 542 -10.48 11.78 -39.87
N ASN A 543 -9.47 11.59 -40.72
CA ASN A 543 -9.16 10.33 -41.39
C ASN A 543 -8.04 9.55 -40.68
N PRO A 544 -7.99 8.21 -40.84
CA PRO A 544 -6.87 7.40 -40.34
C PRO A 544 -5.52 7.84 -40.89
N THR A 545 -4.54 8.00 -40.00
CA THR A 545 -3.14 8.27 -40.34
C THR A 545 -2.26 7.13 -39.83
N GLY A 546 -1.33 6.64 -40.65
CA GLY A 546 -0.37 5.62 -40.21
C GLY A 546 -0.93 4.19 -40.14
N ALA A 547 -0.38 3.37 -39.22
CA ALA A 547 -0.69 1.95 -39.09
C ALA A 547 -2.01 1.70 -38.36
N GLN A 548 -2.90 0.93 -38.97
CA GLN A 548 -4.21 0.55 -38.44
C GLN A 548 -4.23 -0.92 -38.01
N GLN A 549 -4.81 -1.20 -36.85
CA GLN A 549 -5.25 -2.55 -36.49
C GLN A 549 -6.70 -2.75 -36.96
N ALA A 550 -6.98 -3.87 -37.62
CA ALA A 550 -8.32 -4.32 -37.94
C ALA A 550 -8.50 -5.74 -37.41
N GLY A 551 -9.69 -6.07 -36.92
CA GLY A 551 -9.94 -7.39 -36.36
C GLY A 551 -11.41 -7.62 -36.04
N SER A 552 -11.66 -8.67 -35.27
CA SER A 552 -12.99 -9.01 -34.78
C SER A 552 -13.05 -8.89 -33.26
N PHE A 553 -14.23 -8.52 -32.76
CA PHE A 553 -14.51 -8.46 -31.34
C PHE A 553 -15.83 -9.16 -31.02
N VAL A 554 -15.98 -9.56 -29.76
CA VAL A 554 -17.16 -10.31 -29.31
C VAL A 554 -17.97 -9.44 -28.36
N VAL A 555 -19.26 -9.25 -28.67
CA VAL A 555 -20.24 -8.62 -27.79
C VAL A 555 -21.02 -9.70 -27.05
N ARG A 556 -21.02 -9.63 -25.72
CA ARG A 556 -21.90 -10.41 -24.85
C ARG A 556 -22.32 -9.53 -23.68
N GLU A 557 -23.57 -9.69 -23.23
CA GLU A 557 -24.09 -8.98 -22.05
C GLU A 557 -23.93 -7.44 -22.18
N ASN A 558 -24.11 -6.90 -23.40
CA ASN A 558 -23.91 -5.49 -23.75
C ASN A 558 -22.50 -4.94 -23.51
N VAL A 559 -21.50 -5.82 -23.39
CA VAL A 559 -20.08 -5.48 -23.28
C VAL A 559 -19.31 -6.06 -24.48
N GLY A 560 -18.57 -5.20 -25.18
CA GLY A 560 -17.65 -5.61 -26.23
C GLY A 560 -16.30 -5.98 -25.65
N CYS A 561 -15.76 -7.15 -25.99
CA CYS A 561 -14.40 -7.57 -25.64
C CYS A 561 -13.52 -7.53 -26.89
N LEU A 562 -12.53 -6.63 -26.90
CA LEU A 562 -11.56 -6.45 -27.97
C LEU A 562 -10.16 -6.83 -27.49
N TRP A 563 -9.32 -7.28 -28.42
CA TRP A 563 -7.91 -7.58 -28.19
C TRP A 563 -7.07 -6.64 -29.04
N LEU A 564 -6.54 -5.60 -28.41
CA LEU A 564 -5.90 -4.49 -29.09
C LEU A 564 -4.40 -4.46 -28.82
N GLU A 565 -3.64 -3.90 -29.74
CA GLU A 565 -2.24 -3.56 -29.51
C GLU A 565 -2.13 -2.39 -28.50
N GLU A 566 -1.03 -2.30 -27.74
CA GLU A 566 -0.78 -1.15 -26.86
C GLU A 566 -0.67 0.11 -27.70
N GLN A 567 -1.58 1.05 -27.49
CA GLN A 567 -1.64 2.31 -28.24
C GLN A 567 -2.29 3.39 -27.40
N VAL A 568 -1.96 4.62 -27.75
CA VAL A 568 -2.37 5.79 -26.98
C VAL A 568 -3.25 6.71 -27.84
N ALA A 569 -4.42 7.05 -27.33
CA ALA A 569 -5.37 8.01 -27.92
C ALA A 569 -5.76 7.78 -29.40
N ARG A 570 -6.02 6.53 -29.78
CA ARG A 570 -6.54 6.17 -31.12
C ARG A 570 -8.07 6.26 -31.18
N ARG A 571 -8.62 6.27 -32.40
CA ARG A 571 -10.05 6.05 -32.62
C ARG A 571 -10.31 4.56 -32.74
N LEU A 572 -11.27 4.08 -31.96
CA LEU A 572 -11.89 2.78 -32.14
C LEU A 572 -13.17 2.95 -32.93
N THR A 573 -13.28 2.32 -34.10
CA THR A 573 -14.53 2.24 -34.87
C THR A 573 -15.03 0.81 -34.83
N MET A 574 -16.18 0.61 -34.19
CA MET A 574 -16.87 -0.69 -34.19
C MET A 574 -17.86 -0.73 -35.36
N THR A 575 -17.75 -1.72 -36.23
CA THR A 575 -18.63 -1.88 -37.39
C THR A 575 -19.60 -3.04 -37.14
N VAL A 576 -20.89 -2.72 -37.06
CA VAL A 576 -21.97 -3.67 -36.77
C VAL A 576 -23.01 -3.59 -37.87
N GLY A 577 -23.24 -4.70 -38.59
CA GLY A 577 -24.21 -4.74 -39.70
C GLY A 577 -23.94 -3.71 -40.81
N GLY A 578 -22.68 -3.30 -40.99
CA GLY A 578 -22.27 -2.26 -41.95
C GLY A 578 -22.41 -0.81 -41.45
N THR A 579 -22.84 -0.61 -40.20
CA THR A 579 -22.88 0.72 -39.56
C THR A 579 -21.67 0.91 -38.64
N ASP A 580 -21.04 2.08 -38.72
CA ASP A 580 -19.87 2.43 -37.93
C ASP A 580 -20.21 3.21 -36.65
N TYR A 581 -19.62 2.78 -35.54
CA TYR A 581 -19.79 3.34 -34.21
C TYR A 581 -18.42 3.80 -33.69
N PRO A 582 -18.00 5.06 -33.97
CA PRO A 582 -16.69 5.55 -33.57
C PRO A 582 -16.65 5.95 -32.08
N THR A 583 -15.49 5.74 -31.45
CA THR A 583 -15.13 6.22 -30.11
C THR A 583 -13.71 6.78 -30.17
N ASP A 584 -13.56 8.04 -29.76
CA ASP A 584 -12.30 8.79 -29.83
C ASP A 584 -11.49 8.72 -28.52
N ASN A 585 -10.19 8.98 -28.63
CA ASN A 585 -9.24 9.02 -27.50
C ASN A 585 -9.22 7.71 -26.69
N VAL A 586 -9.26 6.57 -27.36
CA VAL A 586 -9.14 5.25 -26.72
C VAL A 586 -7.67 4.95 -26.48
N THR A 587 -7.33 4.63 -25.23
CA THR A 587 -5.97 4.30 -24.79
C THR A 587 -5.95 2.90 -24.22
N VAL A 588 -5.07 2.06 -24.79
CA VAL A 588 -4.86 0.66 -24.42
C VAL A 588 -3.45 0.53 -23.87
N ASN A 589 -3.33 0.20 -22.59
CA ASN A 589 -2.06 0.02 -21.91
C ASN A 589 -1.54 -1.41 -22.09
N ALA A 590 -0.26 -1.63 -21.77
CA ALA A 590 0.35 -2.95 -21.64
C ALA A 590 -0.11 -3.76 -20.40
N ASP A 591 -1.39 -3.65 -20.06
CA ASP A 591 -2.08 -4.41 -19.02
C ASP A 591 -3.49 -4.77 -19.52
N HIS A 592 -4.25 -5.57 -18.77
CA HIS A 592 -5.62 -5.95 -19.15
C HIS A 592 -6.72 -5.19 -18.40
N PHE A 593 -6.38 -4.01 -17.83
CA PHE A 593 -7.30 -3.11 -17.13
C PHE A 593 -7.91 -2.03 -18.04
N ASN A 594 -7.98 -2.27 -19.36
CA ASN A 594 -8.55 -1.29 -20.27
C ASN A 594 -10.07 -1.40 -20.34
N ILE A 595 -10.75 -0.30 -19.97
CA ILE A 595 -12.20 -0.16 -20.04
C ILE A 595 -12.51 1.14 -20.78
N GLU A 596 -13.45 1.09 -21.71
CA GLU A 596 -13.93 2.24 -22.48
C GLU A 596 -15.46 2.33 -22.39
N THR A 597 -16.00 3.52 -22.23
CA THR A 597 -17.45 3.75 -22.35
C THR A 597 -17.73 4.27 -23.74
N TYR A 598 -18.56 3.56 -24.50
CA TYR A 598 -18.94 3.97 -25.84
C TYR A 598 -19.50 5.41 -25.85
N GLY A 599 -19.06 6.20 -26.83
CA GLY A 599 -19.51 7.57 -27.07
C GLY A 599 -18.93 8.62 -26.12
N VAL A 600 -18.12 8.24 -25.13
CA VAL A 600 -17.49 9.17 -24.19
C VAL A 600 -16.08 9.54 -24.67
N SER A 601 -15.91 10.74 -25.21
CA SER A 601 -14.60 11.23 -25.67
C SER A 601 -13.81 11.98 -24.59
N ASP A 602 -14.48 12.39 -23.50
CA ASP A 602 -13.87 13.12 -22.40
C ASP A 602 -12.99 12.17 -21.58
N VAL A 603 -11.76 12.60 -21.28
CA VAL A 603 -10.77 11.83 -20.49
C VAL A 603 -10.72 12.30 -19.04
N ALA A 604 -11.08 13.56 -18.78
CA ALA A 604 -10.99 14.16 -17.46
C ALA A 604 -12.09 15.20 -17.24
N GLN A 605 -12.37 15.51 -15.98
CA GLN A 605 -13.30 16.55 -15.57
C GLN A 605 -12.75 17.30 -14.36
N ILE A 606 -12.91 18.61 -14.32
CA ILE A 606 -12.75 19.34 -13.04
C ILE A 606 -13.93 18.96 -12.16
N ARG A 607 -13.70 18.50 -10.93
CA ARG A 607 -14.75 18.04 -10.01
C ARG A 607 -15.93 19.01 -9.98
N ASN A 608 -17.13 18.50 -10.28
CA ASN A 608 -18.38 19.27 -10.41
C ASN A 608 -18.35 20.40 -11.46
N GLY A 609 -17.52 20.27 -12.49
CA GLY A 609 -17.26 21.32 -13.48
C GLY A 609 -17.11 20.80 -14.91
N LYS A 610 -16.34 21.54 -15.72
CA LYS A 610 -16.13 21.28 -17.16
C LYS A 610 -15.45 19.93 -17.41
N LYS A 611 -15.84 19.26 -18.50
CA LYS A 611 -15.19 18.05 -19.02
C LYS A 611 -14.18 18.38 -20.12
N TYR A 612 -13.18 17.54 -20.26
CA TYR A 612 -12.04 17.75 -21.14
C TYR A 612 -11.75 16.48 -21.94
N ARG A 613 -11.59 16.64 -23.25
CA ARG A 613 -11.13 15.60 -24.18
C ARG A 613 -9.61 15.40 -24.16
N ASP A 614 -8.90 16.31 -23.53
CA ASP A 614 -7.44 16.32 -23.45
C ASP A 614 -7.01 16.59 -22.00
N LEU A 615 -6.08 15.78 -21.49
CA LEU A 615 -5.64 15.87 -20.11
C LEU A 615 -4.78 17.12 -19.87
N ALA A 616 -3.98 17.55 -20.84
CA ALA A 616 -3.18 18.77 -20.73
C ALA A 616 -4.05 20.02 -20.59
N ALA A 617 -5.15 20.10 -21.36
CA ALA A 617 -6.15 21.15 -21.22
C ALA A 617 -6.84 21.14 -19.84
N ALA A 618 -7.05 19.95 -19.24
CA ALA A 618 -7.59 19.87 -17.87
C ALA A 618 -6.60 20.43 -16.85
N PHE A 619 -5.31 20.09 -16.95
CA PHE A 619 -4.26 20.65 -16.08
C PHE A 619 -4.13 22.17 -16.19
N ALA A 620 -4.25 22.73 -17.40
CA ALA A 620 -4.19 24.18 -17.60
C ALA A 620 -5.30 24.94 -16.83
N ASP A 621 -6.48 24.34 -16.66
CA ASP A 621 -7.64 24.94 -15.97
C ASP A 621 -7.73 24.55 -14.47
N ALA A 622 -6.81 23.72 -13.96
CA ALA A 622 -6.93 23.03 -12.68
C ALA A 622 -6.34 23.76 -11.46
N SER A 623 -5.78 24.96 -11.62
CA SER A 623 -5.16 25.68 -10.50
C SER A 623 -6.14 25.86 -9.32
N GLY A 624 -5.79 25.29 -8.17
CA GLY A 624 -6.61 25.26 -6.95
C GLY A 624 -7.77 24.26 -6.97
N LYS A 625 -7.79 23.30 -7.91
CA LYS A 625 -8.93 22.41 -8.17
C LYS A 625 -8.52 20.95 -8.28
N THR A 626 -9.54 20.09 -8.31
CA THR A 626 -9.41 18.64 -8.48
C THR A 626 -9.78 18.23 -9.90
N ILE A 627 -8.88 17.54 -10.58
CA ILE A 627 -9.11 16.81 -11.83
C ILE A 627 -9.55 15.38 -11.47
N VAL A 628 -10.64 14.91 -12.06
CA VAL A 628 -11.14 13.54 -11.95
C VAL A 628 -10.97 12.86 -13.30
N LEU A 629 -10.24 11.75 -13.36
CA LEU A 629 -10.16 10.94 -14.57
C LEU A 629 -11.47 10.22 -14.81
N LEU A 630 -11.94 10.28 -16.06
CA LEU A 630 -13.17 9.63 -16.49
C LEU A 630 -12.89 8.28 -17.19
N LYS A 631 -11.69 8.13 -17.75
CA LYS A 631 -11.18 6.93 -18.42
C LYS A 631 -9.65 6.96 -18.50
N ASN A 632 -9.04 5.91 -19.04
CA ASN A 632 -7.61 5.90 -19.35
C ASN A 632 -7.26 7.09 -20.24
N ALA A 633 -6.24 7.86 -19.85
CA ALA A 633 -5.91 9.14 -20.44
C ALA A 633 -4.47 9.16 -20.96
N ALA A 634 -4.30 9.89 -22.05
CA ALA A 634 -3.01 10.11 -22.67
C ALA A 634 -2.51 11.53 -22.38
N LEU A 635 -1.26 11.64 -21.93
CA LEU A 635 -0.51 12.87 -21.95
C LEU A 635 0.14 13.02 -23.33
N LYS A 636 -0.45 13.87 -24.18
CA LYS A 636 -0.03 14.05 -25.59
C LYS A 636 1.12 15.05 -25.77
N GLN A 637 1.41 15.80 -24.73
CA GLN A 637 2.39 16.88 -24.72
C GLN A 637 2.92 17.09 -23.29
N ASN A 638 4.04 17.78 -23.15
CA ASN A 638 4.51 18.18 -21.83
C ASN A 638 3.46 19.06 -21.13
N VAL A 639 3.28 18.82 -19.84
CA VAL A 639 2.36 19.57 -18.99
C VAL A 639 3.14 20.18 -17.84
N GLU A 640 2.92 21.46 -17.60
CA GLU A 640 3.41 22.15 -16.41
C GLU A 640 2.23 22.40 -15.45
N VAL A 641 2.39 21.98 -14.20
CA VAL A 641 1.38 22.17 -13.15
C VAL A 641 1.42 23.61 -12.65
N ASN A 642 0.26 24.26 -12.59
CA ASN A 642 0.12 25.63 -12.10
C ASN A 642 -0.69 25.69 -10.80
N GLY A 643 -0.06 26.14 -9.70
CA GLY A 643 -0.68 26.19 -8.37
C GLY A 643 -0.86 24.81 -7.75
N SER A 644 -1.86 24.67 -6.87
CA SER A 644 -2.17 23.39 -6.19
C SER A 644 -3.21 22.60 -6.99
N VAL A 645 -2.90 21.38 -7.39
CA VAL A 645 -3.79 20.51 -8.17
C VAL A 645 -3.91 19.15 -7.50
N VAL A 646 -5.13 18.60 -7.46
CA VAL A 646 -5.37 17.19 -7.10
C VAL A 646 -5.77 16.43 -8.35
N LEU A 647 -5.09 15.34 -8.68
CA LEU A 647 -5.47 14.40 -9.74
C LEU A 647 -6.03 13.11 -9.11
N GLU A 648 -7.32 12.88 -9.27
CA GLU A 648 -7.99 11.67 -8.83
C GLU A 648 -8.08 10.67 -9.98
N THR A 649 -7.30 9.61 -9.88
CA THR A 649 -7.16 8.61 -10.95
C THR A 649 -8.28 7.59 -10.99
N GLY A 650 -8.98 7.38 -9.86
CA GLY A 650 -9.90 6.24 -9.73
C GLY A 650 -9.14 4.93 -9.90
N SER A 651 -9.48 4.15 -10.92
CA SER A 651 -8.71 2.95 -11.35
C SER A 651 -8.11 3.12 -12.74
N TYR A 652 -8.10 4.34 -13.28
CA TYR A 652 -7.66 4.63 -14.64
C TYR A 652 -6.17 4.93 -14.72
N THR A 653 -5.61 4.66 -15.89
CA THR A 653 -4.19 4.88 -16.17
C THR A 653 -3.96 6.20 -16.90
N VAL A 654 -2.88 6.89 -16.55
CA VAL A 654 -2.31 7.99 -17.34
C VAL A 654 -1.04 7.50 -18.02
N THR A 655 -1.03 7.46 -19.35
CA THR A 655 0.14 7.13 -20.18
C THR A 655 0.66 8.36 -20.89
N SER A 656 1.97 8.43 -21.15
CA SER A 656 2.54 9.48 -22.01
C SER A 656 2.73 9.00 -23.45
N GLN A 657 2.39 9.85 -24.41
CA GLN A 657 2.84 9.69 -25.80
C GLN A 657 4.29 10.17 -25.94
N ASP A 658 4.95 9.70 -27.00
CA ASP A 658 6.26 10.22 -27.39
C ASP A 658 6.10 11.62 -28.01
N VAL A 659 6.83 12.59 -27.46
CA VAL A 659 6.98 13.95 -27.96
C VAL A 659 8.39 14.07 -28.54
N GLY A 660 8.54 13.79 -29.83
CA GLY A 660 9.84 13.64 -30.46
C GLY A 660 10.46 12.28 -30.10
N SER A 661 11.60 12.27 -29.41
CA SER A 661 12.28 11.05 -28.95
C SER A 661 12.12 10.78 -27.44
N LEU A 662 11.28 11.54 -26.75
CA LEU A 662 11.10 11.48 -25.28
C LEU A 662 9.62 11.38 -24.95
N LYS A 663 9.26 10.66 -23.89
CA LYS A 663 7.88 10.60 -23.38
C LYS A 663 7.45 11.97 -22.85
N ALA A 664 6.19 12.36 -23.08
CA ALA A 664 5.59 13.54 -22.47
C ALA A 664 5.78 13.51 -20.93
N VAL A 665 6.16 14.65 -20.36
CA VAL A 665 6.51 14.78 -18.93
C VAL A 665 5.51 15.69 -18.22
N ILE A 666 5.24 15.40 -16.94
CA ILE A 666 4.55 16.30 -16.02
C ILE A 666 5.61 17.05 -15.19
N SER A 667 5.74 18.35 -15.43
CA SER A 667 6.62 19.23 -14.68
C SER A 667 5.87 19.87 -13.51
N VAL A 668 6.41 19.76 -12.30
CA VAL A 668 5.85 20.37 -11.09
C VAL A 668 6.87 21.37 -10.51
N PRO A 669 6.77 22.66 -10.88
CA PRO A 669 7.74 23.68 -10.49
C PRO A 669 7.68 24.03 -9.00
N GLU A 670 8.70 24.73 -8.47
CA GLU A 670 8.85 25.09 -7.04
C GLU A 670 7.58 25.72 -6.41
N ALA A 671 6.85 26.54 -7.16
CA ALA A 671 5.65 27.24 -6.70
C ALA A 671 4.33 26.44 -6.79
N ALA A 672 4.36 25.25 -7.40
CA ALA A 672 3.19 24.40 -7.61
C ALA A 672 3.16 23.21 -6.66
N ASN A 673 2.02 22.52 -6.57
CA ASN A 673 1.92 21.22 -5.92
C ASN A 673 0.95 20.33 -6.69
N LEU A 674 1.32 19.06 -6.86
CA LEU A 674 0.45 18.03 -7.42
C LEU A 674 0.26 16.91 -6.40
N GLN A 675 -0.99 16.65 -6.04
CA GLN A 675 -1.39 15.47 -5.28
C GLN A 675 -2.09 14.47 -6.20
N ILE A 676 -1.68 13.21 -6.20
CA ILE A 676 -2.28 12.14 -6.99
C ILE A 676 -2.89 11.11 -6.06
N THR A 677 -4.18 10.84 -6.24
CA THR A 677 -4.95 9.90 -5.40
C THR A 677 -5.62 8.82 -6.24
N GLY A 678 -6.06 7.75 -5.58
CA GLY A 678 -6.75 6.61 -6.20
C GLY A 678 -5.89 5.35 -6.32
N LYS A 679 -6.35 4.42 -7.15
CA LYS A 679 -5.72 3.11 -7.42
C LYS A 679 -5.25 2.97 -8.87
N GLY A 680 -5.28 4.06 -9.64
CA GLY A 680 -4.85 4.08 -11.02
C GLY A 680 -3.33 3.98 -11.17
N THR A 681 -2.89 3.86 -12.42
CA THR A 681 -1.47 3.79 -12.78
C THR A 681 -1.04 5.11 -13.44
N ILE A 682 0.12 5.67 -13.07
CA ILE A 682 0.75 6.76 -13.82
C ILE A 682 2.05 6.25 -14.43
N GLY A 683 2.05 6.13 -15.76
CA GLY A 683 3.23 5.78 -16.56
C GLY A 683 3.96 6.98 -17.15
N SER A 684 3.49 8.20 -16.89
CA SER A 684 4.16 9.44 -17.27
C SER A 684 5.37 9.72 -16.39
N ASN A 685 6.43 10.25 -17.00
CA ASN A 685 7.58 10.74 -16.26
C ASN A 685 7.24 12.07 -15.58
N PHE A 686 7.93 12.35 -14.46
CA PHE A 686 7.80 13.59 -13.71
C PHE A 686 9.15 14.29 -13.59
N THR A 687 9.12 15.60 -13.79
CA THR A 687 10.20 16.50 -13.35
C THR A 687 9.64 17.35 -12.22
N ILE A 688 10.23 17.26 -11.04
CA ILE A 688 9.77 17.96 -9.84
C ILE A 688 10.88 18.86 -9.32
N ASP A 689 10.50 19.99 -8.73
CA ASP A 689 11.42 20.83 -7.96
C ASP A 689 11.30 20.54 -6.46
N LYS A 690 12.31 20.97 -5.70
CA LYS A 690 12.25 20.93 -4.23
C LYS A 690 11.08 21.79 -3.79
N ALA A 691 10.31 21.31 -2.83
CA ALA A 691 9.18 22.08 -2.34
C ALA A 691 9.68 23.37 -1.67
N GLY A 692 9.28 24.54 -2.20
CA GLY A 692 9.53 25.84 -1.58
C GLY A 692 8.66 26.09 -0.34
N ARG A 693 7.75 25.17 -0.02
CA ARG A 693 6.81 25.22 1.11
C ARG A 693 6.92 23.97 1.98
N THR A 694 6.66 24.12 3.28
CA THR A 694 6.74 23.02 4.27
C THR A 694 5.37 22.41 4.60
N ASP A 695 4.28 22.91 4.04
CA ASP A 695 2.90 22.48 4.30
C ASP A 695 2.38 21.42 3.31
N VAL A 696 3.29 20.74 2.62
CA VAL A 696 3.01 19.67 1.65
C VAL A 696 3.43 18.32 2.20
N ASN A 697 2.71 17.26 1.83
CA ASN A 697 2.92 15.89 2.31
C ASN A 697 4.04 15.14 1.57
N SER A 698 5.04 15.89 1.12
CA SER A 698 6.18 15.40 0.35
C SER A 698 7.38 16.32 0.47
N ASN A 699 8.57 15.77 0.29
CA ASN A 699 9.83 16.52 0.22
C ASN A 699 10.07 17.17 -1.17
N GLY A 700 9.20 16.86 -2.14
CA GLY A 700 9.11 17.54 -3.42
C GLY A 700 7.68 18.01 -3.69
N ASN A 701 7.48 18.74 -4.78
CA ASN A 701 6.15 19.27 -5.10
C ASN A 701 5.14 18.24 -5.64
N LEU A 702 5.51 16.95 -5.65
CA LEU A 702 4.65 15.84 -6.04
C LEU A 702 4.35 14.94 -4.83
N GLN A 703 3.07 14.68 -4.59
CA GLN A 703 2.57 13.71 -3.63
C GLN A 703 1.77 12.65 -4.39
N ALA A 704 2.02 11.37 -4.13
CA ALA A 704 1.26 10.28 -4.73
C ALA A 704 0.89 9.26 -3.65
N ASP A 705 -0.41 9.03 -3.46
CA ASP A 705 -0.92 8.05 -2.51
C ASP A 705 -0.29 6.68 -2.77
N ARG A 706 -0.02 5.91 -1.70
CA ARG A 706 0.58 4.57 -1.79
C ARG A 706 -0.16 3.65 -2.76
N THR A 707 -1.48 3.78 -2.85
CA THR A 707 -2.34 2.97 -3.70
C THR A 707 -2.22 3.28 -5.19
N VAL A 708 -1.66 4.44 -5.55
CA VAL A 708 -1.35 4.78 -6.94
C VAL A 708 -0.13 3.98 -7.40
N SER A 709 -0.25 3.30 -8.53
CA SER A 709 0.87 2.61 -9.17
C SER A 709 1.67 3.60 -10.00
N LEU A 710 2.99 3.70 -9.76
CA LEU A 710 3.87 4.58 -10.51
C LEU A 710 4.88 3.74 -11.28
N THR A 711 4.93 3.93 -12.59
CA THR A 711 5.89 3.25 -13.48
C THR A 711 6.78 4.23 -14.24
N GLY A 712 6.40 5.51 -14.32
CA GLY A 712 7.22 6.56 -14.89
C GLY A 712 8.34 7.02 -13.95
N THR A 713 9.41 7.56 -14.52
CA THR A 713 10.55 8.05 -13.72
C THR A 713 10.24 9.38 -13.07
N VAL A 714 10.68 9.58 -11.83
CA VAL A 714 10.58 10.87 -11.13
C VAL A 714 11.98 11.45 -10.93
N SER A 715 12.19 12.66 -11.45
CA SER A 715 13.46 13.38 -11.36
C SER A 715 13.31 14.66 -10.55
N LEU A 716 14.14 14.82 -9.52
CA LEU A 716 14.27 16.04 -8.70
C LEU A 716 15.65 16.65 -8.95
N ASN A 717 15.73 17.86 -9.51
CA ASN A 717 17.01 18.51 -9.87
C ASN A 717 17.96 17.57 -10.63
N ASP A 718 17.48 16.92 -11.69
CA ASP A 718 18.19 15.94 -12.54
C ASP A 718 18.62 14.62 -11.86
N LYS A 719 18.23 14.39 -10.60
CA LYS A 719 18.43 13.10 -9.92
C LYS A 719 17.17 12.26 -9.95
N GLN A 720 17.29 11.01 -10.38
CA GLN A 720 16.18 10.06 -10.35
C GLN A 720 15.94 9.56 -8.92
N LEU A 721 14.70 9.68 -8.45
CA LEU A 721 14.29 9.32 -7.10
C LEU A 721 13.19 8.26 -7.13
N GLN A 722 13.07 7.54 -6.02
CA GLN A 722 12.04 6.53 -5.79
C GLN A 722 11.08 6.98 -4.71
N ARG A 723 9.83 6.54 -4.83
CA ARG A 723 8.79 6.87 -3.85
C ARG A 723 8.98 6.01 -2.61
N VAL A 724 8.97 6.66 -1.45
CA VAL A 724 8.93 6.06 -0.11
C VAL A 724 7.64 6.51 0.57
N SER A 725 6.80 5.56 0.95
CA SER A 725 5.54 5.83 1.64
C SER A 725 5.73 5.56 3.13
N VAL A 726 5.77 6.62 3.93
CA VAL A 726 5.98 6.53 5.39
C VAL A 726 4.63 6.56 6.11
N GLU A 727 4.41 5.64 7.04
CA GLU A 727 3.20 5.51 7.85
C GLU A 727 3.56 5.40 9.34
N GLY A 728 2.58 5.62 10.23
CA GLY A 728 2.76 5.53 11.69
C GLY A 728 3.03 6.86 12.39
N LEU A 729 2.83 7.98 11.68
CA LEU A 729 3.01 9.33 12.22
C LEU A 729 1.67 9.96 12.63
N PRO A 730 1.68 10.97 13.51
CA PRO A 730 0.52 11.82 13.77
C PRO A 730 0.06 12.55 12.50
N ALA A 731 -1.24 12.77 12.35
CA ALA A 731 -1.82 13.43 11.17
C ALA A 731 -1.71 14.95 11.20
N ALA A 732 -1.53 15.57 10.03
CA ALA A 732 -1.52 17.03 9.83
C ALA A 732 -0.49 17.80 10.68
N VAL A 733 0.72 17.24 10.84
CA VAL A 733 1.80 17.90 11.60
C VAL A 733 3.08 17.99 10.78
N LYS A 734 3.93 18.98 11.11
CA LYS A 734 5.27 19.07 10.56
C LYS A 734 6.12 17.88 11.03
N ALA A 735 6.83 17.29 10.09
CA ALA A 735 7.69 16.14 10.26
C ALA A 735 9.05 16.41 9.60
N THR A 736 10.14 16.26 10.37
CA THR A 736 11.50 16.30 9.86
C THR A 736 12.00 14.86 9.76
N TYR A 737 12.51 14.43 8.60
CA TYR A 737 13.00 13.07 8.40
C TYR A 737 14.51 13.05 8.19
N GLU A 738 15.12 11.93 8.57
CA GLU A 738 16.52 11.62 8.31
C GLU A 738 16.68 10.14 7.94
N TYR A 739 17.36 9.87 6.83
CA TYR A 739 17.68 8.53 6.38
C TYR A 739 18.98 8.50 5.58
N ASN A 740 20.02 7.86 6.11
CA ASN A 740 21.30 7.64 5.43
C ASN A 740 21.91 8.92 4.80
N GLY A 741 21.90 10.03 5.54
CA GLY A 741 22.37 11.34 5.09
C GLY A 741 21.40 12.11 4.18
N GLN A 742 20.23 11.55 3.86
CA GLN A 742 19.12 12.27 3.21
C GLN A 742 18.19 12.83 4.30
N GLU A 743 18.07 14.15 4.36
CA GLU A 743 17.24 14.86 5.35
C GLU A 743 16.26 15.82 4.67
N GLY A 744 15.18 16.18 5.37
CA GLY A 744 14.23 17.19 4.91
C GLY A 744 13.02 17.37 5.83
N GLU A 745 12.14 18.29 5.46
CA GLU A 745 10.90 18.60 6.19
C GLU A 745 9.70 18.45 5.25
N ALA A 746 8.60 17.91 5.78
CA ALA A 746 7.30 17.80 5.12
C ALA A 746 6.18 17.86 6.18
N THR A 747 4.93 17.97 5.77
CA THR A 747 3.76 17.88 6.68
C THR A 747 3.07 16.54 6.49
N THR A 748 2.72 15.80 7.55
CA THR A 748 1.98 14.55 7.39
C THR A 748 0.58 14.82 6.87
N SER A 749 0.07 13.93 6.04
CA SER A 749 -1.32 13.97 5.58
C SER A 749 -2.32 13.78 6.72
N SER A 750 -3.61 13.90 6.41
CA SER A 750 -4.71 13.71 7.36
C SER A 750 -4.81 12.28 7.93
N ASP A 751 -4.20 11.30 7.27
CA ASP A 751 -4.09 9.92 7.76
C ASP A 751 -2.73 9.61 8.41
N GLY A 752 -1.86 10.63 8.57
CA GLY A 752 -0.55 10.47 9.19
C GLY A 752 0.52 9.86 8.28
N SER A 753 0.34 9.89 6.96
CA SER A 753 1.31 9.38 6.00
C SER A 753 2.18 10.49 5.39
N LEU A 754 3.34 10.11 4.83
CA LEU A 754 4.22 10.95 4.03
C LEU A 754 4.58 10.26 2.72
N CYS A 755 4.69 11.04 1.64
CA CYS A 755 5.23 10.60 0.35
C CYS A 755 6.59 11.25 0.14
N LEU A 756 7.68 10.50 0.30
CA LEU A 756 9.03 11.03 0.16
C LEU A 756 9.70 10.51 -1.12
N TRP A 757 10.47 11.36 -1.79
CA TRP A 757 11.29 11.01 -2.95
C TRP A 757 12.74 10.86 -2.51
N MET A 758 13.30 9.65 -2.63
CA MET A 758 14.62 9.31 -2.10
C MET A 758 15.51 8.57 -3.11
N GLU A 759 16.82 8.71 -2.95
CA GLU A 759 17.83 7.98 -3.75
C GLU A 759 17.89 6.48 -3.37
N VAL A 760 18.13 5.62 -4.36
CA VAL A 760 18.28 4.16 -4.20
C VAL A 760 19.58 3.82 -3.48
N GLN A 761 19.54 2.84 -2.57
CA GLN A 761 20.72 2.35 -1.85
C GLN A 761 21.33 1.08 -2.48
N LYS A 762 22.67 0.93 -2.39
CA LYS A 762 23.43 -0.11 -3.11
C LYS A 762 23.79 -1.37 -2.30
N SER A 763 23.72 -1.40 -0.96
CA SER A 763 23.97 -2.68 -0.23
C SER A 763 23.68 -2.79 1.27
N SER A 764 23.51 -1.71 2.04
CA SER A 764 23.27 -1.82 3.50
C SER A 764 21.95 -1.16 3.93
N PRO A 765 21.06 -1.87 4.65
CA PRO A 765 19.92 -1.27 5.32
C PRO A 765 20.35 -0.24 6.37
N SER A 766 19.59 0.85 6.51
CA SER A 766 19.84 1.90 7.50
C SER A 766 18.58 2.20 8.31
N ASN A 767 18.73 2.80 9.49
CA ASN A 767 17.59 3.26 10.26
C ASN A 767 17.00 4.53 9.61
N PHE A 768 15.68 4.65 9.70
CA PHE A 768 14.90 5.77 9.20
C PHE A 768 14.28 6.50 10.38
N PHE A 769 14.50 7.81 10.48
CA PHE A 769 14.03 8.62 11.59
C PHE A 769 13.07 9.69 11.11
N VAL A 770 12.07 9.99 11.93
CA VAL A 770 11.15 11.12 11.74
C VAL A 770 10.91 11.80 13.08
N GLU A 771 11.14 13.10 13.16
CA GLU A 771 10.72 13.95 14.28
C GLU A 771 9.38 14.59 13.94
N ALA A 772 8.33 14.27 14.70
CA ALA A 772 6.99 14.83 14.51
C ALA A 772 6.33 15.11 15.87
N SER A 773 5.74 16.30 16.02
CA SER A 773 5.10 16.73 17.29
C SER A 773 6.00 16.61 18.53
N GLY A 774 7.32 16.81 18.37
CA GLY A 774 8.29 16.70 19.47
C GLY A 774 8.62 15.27 19.91
N MET A 775 8.16 14.25 19.17
CA MET A 775 8.52 12.86 19.35
C MET A 775 9.34 12.36 18.16
N THR A 776 10.32 11.50 18.46
CA THR A 776 11.07 10.76 17.45
C THR A 776 10.32 9.49 17.10
N TYR A 777 10.24 9.16 15.82
CA TYR A 777 9.71 7.92 15.28
C TYR A 777 10.83 7.25 14.50
N MET A 778 10.90 5.91 14.56
CA MET A 778 11.95 5.15 13.91
C MET A 778 11.40 3.91 13.22
N ALA A 779 12.00 3.58 12.08
CA ALA A 779 11.97 2.25 11.47
C ALA A 779 13.41 1.74 11.34
N THR A 780 13.66 0.49 11.73
CA THR A 780 14.99 -0.12 11.64
C THR A 780 15.18 -0.86 10.32
N SER A 781 16.43 -0.94 9.85
CA SER A 781 16.79 -1.77 8.68
C SER A 781 15.98 -1.47 7.42
N VAL A 782 15.73 -0.19 7.14
CA VAL A 782 15.05 0.27 5.92
C VAL A 782 16.00 0.20 4.74
N LEU A 783 15.50 -0.30 3.60
CA LEU A 783 16.21 -0.36 2.34
C LEU A 783 15.32 0.22 1.22
N VAL A 784 15.75 1.33 0.62
CA VAL A 784 15.08 1.94 -0.54
C VAL A 784 15.57 1.26 -1.82
N MET A 785 14.66 0.57 -2.49
CA MET A 785 14.89 -0.21 -3.71
C MET A 785 14.60 0.62 -4.97
N ALA A 786 15.10 0.18 -6.14
CA ALA A 786 14.86 0.80 -7.44
C ALA A 786 13.42 0.55 -7.99
N THR A 787 12.42 0.85 -7.17
CA THR A 787 10.98 0.71 -7.45
C THR A 787 10.23 1.81 -6.70
N HIS A 788 9.05 2.22 -7.17
CA HIS A 788 8.19 3.17 -6.46
C HIS A 788 7.37 2.55 -5.30
N VAL A 789 7.66 1.29 -4.95
CA VAL A 789 7.01 0.55 -3.85
C VAL A 789 8.00 0.35 -2.71
N ASN A 790 8.23 1.40 -1.90
CA ASN A 790 9.03 1.34 -0.67
C ASN A 790 8.20 1.77 0.54
N PRO A 791 7.41 0.87 1.14
CA PRO A 791 6.67 1.19 2.34
C PRO A 791 7.58 1.20 3.58
N VAL A 792 7.42 2.22 4.43
CA VAL A 792 8.14 2.36 5.70
C VAL A 792 7.12 2.63 6.80
N THR A 793 7.10 1.79 7.82
CA THR A 793 6.26 2.02 9.00
C THR A 793 7.15 2.40 10.16
N VAL A 794 7.02 3.63 10.65
CA VAL A 794 7.77 4.12 11.79
C VAL A 794 6.97 3.95 13.08
N THR A 795 7.67 3.80 14.20
CA THR A 795 7.08 3.68 15.53
C THR A 795 7.68 4.73 16.46
N PRO A 796 6.92 5.32 17.39
CA PRO A 796 7.44 6.30 18.32
C PRO A 796 8.56 5.68 19.18
N VAL A 797 9.70 6.36 19.22
CA VAL A 797 10.84 6.04 20.09
C VAL A 797 10.69 6.86 21.35
N THR A 798 10.18 6.23 22.40
CA THR A 798 10.02 6.87 23.72
C THR A 798 11.26 6.71 24.60
N ALA A 799 12.12 5.74 24.31
CA ALA A 799 13.28 5.38 25.12
C ALA A 799 14.60 5.90 24.53
N VAL A 800 15.50 6.37 25.40
CA VAL A 800 16.83 6.90 25.04
C VAL A 800 17.81 5.78 24.71
N ALA A 801 17.75 4.66 25.42
CA ALA A 801 18.71 3.56 25.30
C ALA A 801 18.04 2.19 25.45
N ALA A 802 18.73 1.12 25.04
CA ALA A 802 18.29 -0.25 25.28
C ALA A 802 19.44 -1.22 25.53
N ILE A 803 19.18 -2.25 26.34
CA ILE A 803 20.05 -3.42 26.53
C ILE A 803 19.22 -4.66 26.16
N GLY A 804 19.58 -5.33 25.06
CA GLY A 804 18.71 -6.34 24.45
C GLY A 804 17.33 -5.74 24.13
N ASP A 805 16.26 -6.41 24.58
CA ASP A 805 14.87 -5.94 24.39
C ASP A 805 14.40 -4.93 25.46
N LYS A 806 15.17 -4.73 26.54
CA LYS A 806 14.80 -3.82 27.62
C LYS A 806 15.17 -2.38 27.28
N THR A 807 14.22 -1.47 27.41
CA THR A 807 14.35 -0.05 27.07
C THR A 807 14.44 0.84 28.30
N TYR A 808 15.18 1.95 28.18
CA TYR A 808 15.44 2.91 29.25
C TYR A 808 15.11 4.33 28.80
N ASP A 809 14.50 5.10 29.69
CA ASP A 809 14.11 6.49 29.42
C ASP A 809 15.31 7.44 29.49
N THR A 810 16.40 7.05 30.16
CA THR A 810 17.66 7.80 30.18
C THR A 810 18.87 6.91 29.89
N LEU A 811 19.95 7.52 29.40
CA LEU A 811 21.22 6.82 29.26
C LEU A 811 21.82 6.44 30.62
N ALA A 812 21.52 7.19 31.69
CA ALA A 812 21.98 6.88 33.04
C ALA A 812 21.36 5.58 33.57
N ASP A 813 20.04 5.42 33.44
CA ASP A 813 19.34 4.20 33.90
C ASP A 813 19.84 2.96 33.15
N ALA A 814 20.17 3.09 31.87
CA ALA A 814 20.77 2.01 31.10
C ALA A 814 22.17 1.64 31.62
N PHE A 815 22.97 2.64 32.02
CA PHE A 815 24.31 2.41 32.59
C PHE A 815 24.24 1.72 33.96
N ASP A 816 23.24 2.04 34.79
CA ASP A 816 23.06 1.42 36.11
C ASP A 816 22.77 -0.09 36.04
N GLU A 817 22.27 -0.58 34.90
CA GLU A 817 21.93 -1.99 34.66
C GLU A 817 22.94 -2.76 33.79
N LEU A 818 24.05 -2.13 33.40
CA LEU A 818 25.07 -2.78 32.57
C LEU A 818 25.72 -3.98 33.30
N ALA A 819 25.73 -5.14 32.63
CA ALA A 819 26.44 -6.34 33.06
C ALA A 819 27.69 -6.59 32.21
N ASP A 820 28.56 -7.50 32.67
CA ASP A 820 29.75 -7.90 31.90
C ASP A 820 29.38 -8.46 30.52
N GLY A 821 30.04 -7.98 29.48
CA GLY A 821 29.77 -8.29 28.07
C GLY A 821 28.53 -7.60 27.48
N ALA A 822 27.74 -6.87 28.26
CA ALA A 822 26.51 -6.25 27.79
C ALA A 822 26.77 -5.03 26.88
N MET A 823 25.81 -4.77 25.99
CA MET A 823 25.83 -3.64 25.06
C MET A 823 24.59 -2.77 25.28
N VAL A 824 24.83 -1.51 25.59
CA VAL A 824 23.82 -0.44 25.53
C VAL A 824 23.80 0.12 24.12
N ASN A 825 22.65 0.03 23.46
CA ASN A 825 22.39 0.67 22.18
C ASN A 825 21.72 2.03 22.41
N LEU A 826 22.34 3.10 21.93
CA LEU A 826 21.71 4.42 21.91
C LEU A 826 20.61 4.44 20.84
N ARG A 827 19.38 4.77 21.24
CA ARG A 827 18.21 4.75 20.34
C ARG A 827 17.84 6.11 19.78
N LYS A 828 18.35 7.18 20.39
CA LYS A 828 18.13 8.57 20.01
C LYS A 828 19.34 9.43 20.36
N SER A 829 19.76 10.31 19.44
CA SER A 829 20.80 11.33 19.67
C SER A 829 20.53 12.14 20.94
N GLN A 830 21.59 12.41 21.71
CA GLN A 830 21.53 13.14 22.98
C GLN A 830 22.17 14.50 22.82
N ALA A 831 21.34 15.55 22.78
CA ALA A 831 21.79 16.92 22.93
C ALA A 831 21.89 17.25 24.42
N GLU A 832 22.90 18.04 24.80
CA GLU A 832 23.10 18.51 26.17
C GLU A 832 23.19 17.40 27.21
N LEU A 833 23.88 16.29 26.88
CA LEU A 833 24.09 15.21 27.84
C LEU A 833 24.88 15.73 29.04
N THR A 834 24.36 15.52 30.25
CA THR A 834 24.97 15.94 31.52
C THR A 834 24.99 14.78 32.52
N GLY A 835 25.75 14.93 33.60
CA GLY A 835 25.79 13.95 34.69
C GLY A 835 26.88 12.89 34.54
N ALA A 836 26.79 11.83 35.35
CA ALA A 836 27.76 10.74 35.36
C ALA A 836 27.15 9.45 34.82
N HIS A 837 27.81 8.86 33.83
CA HIS A 837 27.47 7.58 33.22
C HIS A 837 28.54 6.58 33.62
N ARG A 838 28.28 5.85 34.69
CA ARG A 838 29.27 4.99 35.34
C ARG A 838 28.91 3.53 35.16
N LEU A 839 29.90 2.69 34.88
CA LEU A 839 29.69 1.23 34.95
C LEU A 839 29.39 0.83 36.41
N PRO A 840 28.52 -0.16 36.67
CA PRO A 840 28.23 -0.59 38.04
C PRO A 840 29.49 -1.03 38.79
N ASP A 841 29.61 -0.69 40.08
CA ASP A 841 30.83 -0.95 40.89
C ASP A 841 31.24 -2.43 40.91
N ALA A 842 30.28 -3.34 40.79
CA ALA A 842 30.50 -4.79 40.78
C ALA A 842 31.04 -5.32 39.43
N LEU A 843 31.01 -4.50 38.37
CA LEU A 843 31.47 -4.88 37.04
C LEU A 843 32.99 -4.73 36.95
N THR A 844 33.70 -5.85 36.79
CA THR A 844 35.16 -5.89 36.61
C THR A 844 35.59 -6.26 35.19
N GLY A 845 34.65 -6.64 34.32
CA GLY A 845 34.90 -6.99 32.93
C GLY A 845 34.66 -5.82 31.97
N SER A 846 34.08 -6.07 30.79
CA SER A 846 33.93 -5.07 29.73
C SER A 846 32.46 -4.86 29.36
N ALA A 847 32.02 -3.61 29.23
CA ALA A 847 30.70 -3.26 28.72
C ALA A 847 30.82 -2.31 27.52
N THR A 848 29.80 -2.28 26.66
CA THR A 848 29.83 -1.50 25.41
C THR A 848 28.69 -0.48 25.37
N LEU A 849 29.01 0.75 24.97
CA LEU A 849 28.09 1.76 24.48
C LEU A 849 28.19 1.82 22.95
N ASP A 850 27.19 1.26 22.27
CA ASP A 850 27.02 1.42 20.83
C ASP A 850 26.16 2.66 20.57
N LEU A 851 26.73 3.65 19.88
CA LEU A 851 26.03 4.86 19.50
C LEU A 851 25.05 4.61 18.34
N ALA A 852 25.16 3.48 17.64
CA ALA A 852 24.27 3.04 16.56
C ALA A 852 24.04 4.11 15.46
N GLY A 853 25.05 4.92 15.17
CA GLY A 853 25.03 6.03 14.22
C GLY A 853 24.53 7.37 14.81
N ASN A 854 24.06 7.40 16.05
CA ASN A 854 23.57 8.61 16.72
C ASN A 854 24.69 9.53 17.19
N VAL A 855 24.30 10.75 17.59
CA VAL A 855 25.18 11.80 18.09
C VAL A 855 24.98 12.02 19.59
N ILE A 856 26.07 12.06 20.35
CA ILE A 856 26.09 12.60 21.71
C ILE A 856 26.81 13.95 21.69
N THR A 857 26.13 15.00 22.15
CA THR A 857 26.72 16.32 22.45
C THR A 857 26.71 16.53 23.96
N ALA A 858 27.87 16.37 24.59
CA ALA A 858 28.01 16.46 26.03
C ALA A 858 28.22 17.90 26.53
N VAL A 859 27.64 18.21 27.69
CA VAL A 859 27.83 19.47 28.44
C VAL A 859 28.36 19.11 29.83
N ASN A 860 29.64 18.73 29.87
CA ASN A 860 30.31 18.21 31.08
C ASN A 860 29.76 16.85 31.56
N ALA A 861 29.31 15.99 30.64
CA ALA A 861 29.03 14.60 30.97
C ALA A 861 30.32 13.86 31.31
N SER A 862 30.25 12.90 32.23
CA SER A 862 31.35 12.01 32.57
C SER A 862 31.03 10.56 32.22
N PHE A 863 32.01 9.88 31.60
CA PHE A 863 31.96 8.44 31.36
C PHE A 863 33.03 7.76 32.23
N ASP A 864 32.57 6.92 33.14
CA ASP A 864 33.41 6.28 34.17
C ASP A 864 33.37 4.77 34.00
N ALA A 865 34.53 4.17 33.73
CA ALA A 865 34.62 2.72 33.64
C ALA A 865 34.64 2.03 35.02
N ASN A 866 34.75 2.79 36.13
CA ASN A 866 34.81 2.24 37.48
C ASN A 866 35.90 1.14 37.58
N ASN A 867 35.56 -0.09 37.99
CA ASN A 867 36.48 -1.23 38.10
C ASN A 867 36.60 -2.05 36.80
N GLY A 868 35.82 -1.72 35.77
CA GLY A 868 35.78 -2.44 34.50
C GLY A 868 36.35 -1.63 33.34
N ARG A 869 35.93 -1.98 32.12
CA ARG A 869 36.28 -1.28 30.88
C ARG A 869 35.03 -0.88 30.10
N LEU A 870 34.93 0.40 29.76
CA LEU A 870 33.86 0.92 28.91
C LEU A 870 34.35 1.05 27.47
N VAL A 871 33.65 0.42 26.54
CA VAL A 871 33.92 0.49 25.10
C VAL A 871 32.88 1.38 24.43
N MET A 872 33.30 2.31 23.57
CA MET A 872 32.42 3.13 22.75
C MET A 872 32.65 2.87 21.26
N MET A 873 31.57 2.72 20.50
CA MET A 873 31.63 2.45 19.04
C MET A 873 30.48 3.08 18.24
N ASN A 874 30.67 3.14 16.92
CA ASN A 874 29.67 3.45 15.88
C ASN A 874 28.86 4.74 16.07
N GLY A 875 29.48 5.92 16.07
CA GLY A 875 28.72 7.17 16.09
C GLY A 875 29.55 8.42 16.30
N VAL A 876 28.91 9.52 16.73
CA VAL A 876 29.57 10.81 16.93
C VAL A 876 29.53 11.21 18.40
N LEU A 877 30.67 11.58 18.96
CA LEU A 877 30.80 12.15 20.30
C LEU A 877 31.40 13.56 20.19
N GLY A 878 30.69 14.55 20.73
CA GLY A 878 31.09 15.96 20.74
C GLY A 878 30.79 16.67 22.06
N GLY A 879 31.18 17.93 22.16
CA GLY A 879 31.02 18.73 23.38
C GLY A 879 32.08 18.46 24.44
N THR A 880 31.83 18.84 25.69
CA THR A 880 32.80 18.70 26.79
C THR A 880 32.54 17.38 27.54
N VAL A 881 33.53 16.48 27.49
CA VAL A 881 33.45 15.12 28.02
C VAL A 881 34.55 14.91 29.06
N ALA A 882 34.19 14.37 30.23
CA ALA A 882 35.14 13.87 31.20
C ALA A 882 35.20 12.33 31.11
N LEU A 883 36.40 11.78 31.07
CA LEU A 883 36.65 10.36 31.17
C LEU A 883 37.31 10.07 32.51
N THR A 884 36.98 8.95 33.11
CA THR A 884 37.69 8.41 34.26
C THR A 884 37.90 6.91 34.06
N GLN A 885 39.05 6.42 34.53
CA GLN A 885 39.42 5.01 34.42
C GLN A 885 39.51 4.50 32.96
N ASN A 886 39.16 3.24 32.74
CA ASN A 886 39.48 2.45 31.56
C ASN A 886 38.45 2.60 30.42
N VAL A 887 38.46 3.74 29.72
CA VAL A 887 37.54 4.01 28.60
C VAL A 887 38.24 3.81 27.25
N TYR A 888 37.71 2.92 26.42
CA TYR A 888 38.17 2.63 25.05
C TYR A 888 37.19 3.22 24.02
N ALA A 889 37.59 4.24 23.28
CA ALA A 889 36.78 4.77 22.17
C ALA A 889 37.34 4.27 20.83
N GLU A 890 36.59 3.43 20.12
CA GLU A 890 37.00 2.88 18.83
C GLU A 890 37.16 3.95 17.75
N GLY A 891 37.92 3.63 16.69
CA GLY A 891 38.05 4.50 15.51
C GLY A 891 36.72 4.80 14.81
N SER A 892 35.71 3.93 15.00
CA SER A 892 34.32 4.12 14.54
C SER A 892 33.59 5.27 15.26
N VAL A 893 34.14 5.79 16.36
CA VAL A 893 33.63 6.98 17.05
C VAL A 893 34.31 8.24 16.51
N ILE A 894 33.53 9.11 15.88
CA ILE A 894 33.95 10.40 15.34
C ILE A 894 33.94 11.43 16.45
N MET A 895 35.07 12.09 16.69
CA MET A 895 35.28 13.00 17.83
C MET A 895 35.79 14.39 17.44
N ASN A 896 35.48 14.86 16.23
CA ASN A 896 36.04 16.12 15.70
C ASN A 896 35.70 17.35 16.55
N ASN A 897 34.58 17.33 17.27
CA ASN A 897 34.09 18.43 18.10
C ASN A 897 34.06 18.09 19.60
N ALA A 898 34.81 17.07 20.03
CA ALA A 898 34.90 16.70 21.44
C ALA A 898 36.07 17.43 22.13
N GLN A 899 35.82 17.94 23.35
CA GLN A 899 36.85 18.32 24.30
C GLN A 899 36.86 17.31 25.43
N VAL A 900 37.86 16.42 25.40
CA VAL A 900 37.97 15.33 26.36
C VAL A 900 38.94 15.70 27.49
N SER A 901 38.54 15.43 28.73
CA SER A 901 39.38 15.58 29.90
C SER A 901 39.52 14.28 30.67
N LEU A 902 40.71 14.01 31.20
CA LEU A 902 41.03 12.91 32.10
C LEU A 902 41.78 13.49 33.30
N ASP A 903 41.32 13.21 34.52
CA ASP A 903 41.83 13.80 35.77
C ASP A 903 41.95 15.34 35.72
N GLY A 904 40.97 16.00 35.10
CA GLY A 904 40.92 17.45 34.97
C GLY A 904 41.89 18.05 33.94
N LYS A 905 42.59 17.22 33.14
CA LYS A 905 43.50 17.66 32.07
C LYS A 905 42.94 17.31 30.70
N THR A 906 43.07 18.22 29.73
CA THR A 906 42.70 17.94 28.33
C THR A 906 43.60 16.86 27.74
N VAL A 907 42.98 15.86 27.13
CA VAL A 907 43.62 14.69 26.55
C VAL A 907 43.06 14.39 25.17
N TRP A 908 43.86 13.71 24.35
CA TRP A 908 43.56 13.35 22.98
C TRP A 908 43.71 11.85 22.79
N ARG A 909 42.81 11.28 21.98
CA ARG A 909 42.80 9.84 21.71
C ARG A 909 44.03 9.48 20.88
N THR A 910 44.76 8.48 21.33
CA THR A 910 45.94 7.92 20.66
C THR A 910 45.85 6.41 20.62
N PHE A 911 45.76 5.84 19.42
CA PHE A 911 45.85 4.40 19.22
C PHE A 911 47.31 3.97 19.23
N LEU A 912 47.60 2.91 19.97
CA LEU A 912 48.92 2.30 20.07
C LEU A 912 48.84 0.83 19.68
N THR A 913 49.37 0.46 18.52
CA THR A 913 49.51 -0.94 18.11
C THR A 913 50.60 -1.62 18.92
N LEU A 914 50.27 -2.72 19.59
CA LEU A 914 51.11 -3.49 20.49
C LEU A 914 51.53 -4.83 19.86
N PRO A 915 52.57 -5.49 20.38
CA PRO A 915 52.92 -6.84 19.97
C PRO A 915 51.80 -7.85 20.23
N ASP A 916 51.64 -8.83 19.35
CA ASP A 916 50.64 -9.88 19.48
C ASP A 916 50.72 -10.60 20.84
N GLY A 917 49.55 -10.92 21.41
CA GLY A 917 49.45 -11.55 22.73
C GLY A 917 49.58 -10.61 23.92
N THR A 918 49.80 -9.30 23.71
CA THR A 918 49.81 -8.32 24.81
C THR A 918 48.43 -8.17 25.44
N THR A 919 48.32 -8.45 26.74
CA THR A 919 47.07 -8.28 27.53
C THR A 919 47.13 -7.11 28.51
N ALA A 920 48.34 -6.65 28.86
CA ALA A 920 48.60 -5.46 29.66
C ALA A 920 50.02 -4.95 29.35
N PHE A 921 50.24 -3.65 29.56
CA PHE A 921 51.52 -3.01 29.32
C PHE A 921 51.72 -1.84 30.28
N THR A 922 52.95 -1.33 30.34
CA THR A 922 53.26 -0.07 31.02
C THR A 922 53.84 0.90 29.99
N PHE A 923 53.48 2.17 30.04
CA PHE A 923 54.02 3.18 29.14
C PHE A 923 54.47 4.43 29.88
N LYS A 924 55.41 5.15 29.29
CA LYS A 924 55.95 6.40 29.80
C LYS A 924 56.27 7.34 28.63
N LEU A 925 55.72 8.55 28.66
CA LEU A 925 55.99 9.59 27.65
C LEU A 925 56.96 10.64 28.19
N GLY A 926 58.16 10.73 27.61
CA GLY A 926 59.25 11.59 28.06
C GLY A 926 59.69 11.26 29.49
N ASP A 927 59.93 12.27 30.31
CA ASP A 927 60.29 12.11 31.73
C ASP A 927 59.10 11.84 32.66
N GLY A 928 57.91 11.55 32.10
CA GLY A 928 56.70 11.28 32.86
C GLY A 928 56.81 10.07 33.79
N THR A 929 55.80 9.89 34.64
CA THR A 929 55.64 8.66 35.43
C THR A 929 55.20 7.52 34.53
N ALA A 930 55.69 6.31 34.79
CA ALA A 930 55.22 5.12 34.11
C ALA A 930 53.77 4.81 34.51
N VAL A 931 52.92 4.53 33.54
CA VAL A 931 51.49 4.24 33.71
C VAL A 931 51.21 2.84 33.19
N SER A 932 50.61 1.99 34.01
CA SER A 932 50.13 0.67 33.58
C SER A 932 48.76 0.80 32.91
N SER A 933 48.53 0.03 31.85
CA SER A 933 47.28 0.01 31.11
C SER A 933 47.01 -1.37 30.53
N ASP A 934 45.74 -1.75 30.54
CA ASP A 934 45.16 -2.93 29.90
C ASP A 934 44.00 -2.52 28.96
N ASN A 935 43.98 -1.25 28.55
CA ASN A 935 42.95 -0.67 27.67
C ASN A 935 43.12 -1.10 26.20
N ILE A 936 43.11 -2.43 25.98
CA ILE A 936 43.48 -3.08 24.72
C ILE A 936 42.25 -3.77 24.10
N ARG A 937 42.08 -3.60 22.79
CA ARG A 937 41.19 -4.42 21.96
C ARG A 937 41.94 -4.98 20.75
N GLN A 938 41.37 -6.04 20.17
CA GLN A 938 41.84 -6.57 18.89
C GLN A 938 41.25 -5.72 17.76
N ALA A 939 42.12 -5.13 16.94
CA ALA A 939 41.76 -4.43 15.71
C ALA A 939 42.65 -4.95 14.58
N ASP A 940 42.04 -5.37 13.47
CA ASP A 940 42.73 -5.96 12.31
C ASP A 940 43.72 -7.11 12.64
N GLY A 941 43.40 -7.89 13.67
CA GLY A 941 44.21 -9.03 14.11
C GLY A 941 45.37 -8.70 15.07
N HIS A 942 45.54 -7.42 15.43
CA HIS A 942 46.57 -6.98 16.36
C HIS A 942 45.98 -6.35 17.63
N PRO A 943 46.65 -6.46 18.79
CA PRO A 943 46.25 -5.75 19.99
C PRO A 943 46.54 -4.25 19.83
N VAL A 944 45.49 -3.43 19.89
CA VAL A 944 45.57 -1.96 19.85
C VAL A 944 45.07 -1.40 21.17
N ALA A 945 45.87 -0.54 21.79
CA ALA A 945 45.49 0.18 22.99
C ALA A 945 44.90 1.56 22.67
N CYS A 946 43.88 1.96 23.41
CA CYS A 946 43.34 3.33 23.39
C CYS A 946 43.95 4.14 24.54
N LEU A 947 44.87 5.05 24.22
CA LEU A 947 45.51 5.94 25.18
C LEU A 947 44.90 7.34 25.13
N TRP A 948 44.77 7.97 26.30
CA TRP A 948 44.33 9.35 26.45
C TRP A 948 45.52 10.21 26.89
N LEU A 949 46.18 10.84 25.92
CA LEU A 949 47.45 11.55 26.13
C LEU A 949 47.28 13.06 25.97
N PRO A 950 47.97 13.89 26.77
CA PRO A 950 47.97 15.32 26.54
C PRO A 950 48.68 15.65 25.21
N SER A 951 48.21 16.68 24.51
CA SER A 951 48.88 17.15 23.30
C SER A 951 50.27 17.71 23.65
N SER A 952 51.24 17.50 22.78
CA SER A 952 52.61 18.01 22.93
C SER A 952 53.09 18.59 21.61
N ASN A 953 53.66 19.79 21.64
CA ASN A 953 54.39 20.37 20.50
C ASN A 953 55.90 20.03 20.51
N VAL A 954 56.36 19.33 21.55
CA VAL A 954 57.75 18.86 21.68
C VAL A 954 57.77 17.35 21.44
N ALA A 955 58.70 16.91 20.60
CA ALA A 955 58.97 15.51 20.34
C ALA A 955 59.51 14.82 21.60
N ARG A 956 58.86 13.73 22.04
CA ARG A 956 59.24 12.97 23.25
C ARG A 956 59.44 11.50 22.91
N THR A 957 60.15 10.77 23.76
CA THR A 957 60.24 9.32 23.66
C THR A 957 59.07 8.67 24.37
N LEU A 958 58.30 7.81 23.69
CA LEU A 958 57.32 6.92 24.31
C LEU A 958 58.02 5.59 24.60
N THR A 959 58.22 5.27 25.87
CA THR A 959 58.72 3.96 26.30
C THR A 959 57.52 3.08 26.64
N VAL A 960 57.47 1.86 26.10
CA VAL A 960 56.38 0.90 26.30
C VAL A 960 56.97 -0.43 26.73
N THR A 961 56.53 -0.98 27.85
CA THR A 961 56.94 -2.29 28.35
C THR A 961 55.75 -3.23 28.25
N ALA A 962 55.84 -4.23 27.37
CA ALA A 962 54.87 -5.29 27.21
C ALA A 962 55.53 -6.64 27.56
N GLY A 963 55.05 -7.28 28.63
CA GLY A 963 55.71 -8.46 29.19
C GLY A 963 57.15 -8.16 29.62
N ASP A 964 58.10 -8.96 29.11
CA ASP A 964 59.53 -8.82 29.37
C ASP A 964 60.28 -7.99 28.32
N VAL A 965 59.57 -7.28 27.44
CA VAL A 965 60.14 -6.45 26.36
C VAL A 965 59.80 -4.97 26.56
N GLU A 966 60.83 -4.13 26.58
CA GLU A 966 60.72 -2.67 26.51
C GLU A 966 61.00 -2.18 25.08
N TYR A 967 60.06 -1.39 24.55
CA TYR A 967 60.08 -0.69 23.27
C TYR A 967 60.24 0.81 23.51
N ALA A 968 60.92 1.52 22.61
CA ALA A 968 61.00 2.98 22.65
C ALA A 968 60.71 3.58 21.28
N LEU A 969 59.60 4.30 21.19
CA LEU A 969 59.22 5.08 20.02
C LEU A 969 59.76 6.51 20.20
N ASN A 970 60.75 6.89 19.39
CA ASN A 970 61.36 8.22 19.45
C ASN A 970 60.56 9.22 18.61
N ASN A 971 60.69 10.50 18.94
CA ASN A 971 60.06 11.62 18.23
C ASN A 971 58.52 11.60 18.22
N VAL A 972 57.89 11.09 19.27
CA VAL A 972 56.42 11.07 19.41
C VAL A 972 55.90 12.47 19.69
N VAL A 973 54.93 12.89 18.89
CA VAL A 973 54.19 14.15 19.00
C VAL A 973 52.70 13.80 19.00
N VAL A 974 52.00 14.14 20.09
CA VAL A 974 50.55 13.95 20.18
C VAL A 974 49.87 15.22 19.70
N ALA A 975 49.18 15.13 18.57
CA ALA A 975 48.42 16.23 18.00
C ALA A 975 47.16 16.50 18.82
N SER A 976 46.67 17.74 18.74
CA SER A 976 45.40 18.16 19.33
C SER A 976 44.21 17.70 18.47
N THR A 977 44.15 16.41 18.15
CA THR A 977 43.09 15.73 17.39
C THR A 977 42.88 14.32 17.96
N HIS A 978 41.72 13.71 17.75
CA HIS A 978 41.43 12.35 18.25
C HIS A 978 41.86 11.22 17.30
N GLY A 979 42.71 11.51 16.31
CA GLY A 979 43.17 10.58 15.28
C GLY A 979 44.67 10.27 15.35
N ASN A 980 45.27 10.29 16.54
CA ASN A 980 46.69 9.94 16.67
C ASN A 980 46.86 8.42 16.60
N GLU A 981 47.81 7.95 15.80
CA GLU A 981 48.15 6.53 15.65
C GLU A 981 49.65 6.34 15.85
N LEU A 982 50.01 5.36 16.67
CA LEU A 982 51.38 4.98 17.02
C LEU A 982 51.52 3.46 16.92
N ASP A 983 52.70 2.99 16.55
CA ASP A 983 52.97 1.56 16.40
C ASP A 983 54.33 1.22 17.03
N VAL A 984 54.33 0.41 18.10
CA VAL A 984 55.59 -0.03 18.74
C VAL A 984 56.22 -1.24 18.06
N THR A 985 55.49 -1.94 17.18
CA THR A 985 55.99 -3.12 16.46
C THR A 985 56.87 -2.75 15.25
N ALA A 986 56.70 -1.54 14.70
CA ALA A 986 57.46 -1.06 13.56
C ALA A 986 58.86 -0.52 13.95
N GLY A 987 59.88 -1.39 13.93
CA GLY A 987 61.29 -0.99 13.95
C GLY A 987 61.88 -0.59 15.32
N ASN A 988 61.20 -0.90 16.42
CA ASN A 988 61.64 -0.57 17.79
C ASN A 988 62.29 -1.75 18.52
N ASP A 989 63.07 -2.57 17.82
CA ASP A 989 63.72 -3.74 18.41
C ASP A 989 64.58 -3.37 19.64
N PRO A 990 64.57 -4.18 20.71
CA PRO A 990 65.32 -3.90 21.91
C PRO A 990 66.83 -3.82 21.65
N VAL A 991 67.50 -2.92 22.38
CA VAL A 991 68.94 -2.66 22.28
C VAL A 991 69.76 -3.65 23.11
N ALA A 992 69.27 -4.07 24.28
CA ALA A 992 70.02 -4.88 25.24
C ALA A 992 69.11 -5.87 25.99
N GLU A 993 69.70 -6.90 26.60
CA GLU A 993 69.02 -7.92 27.40
C GLU A 993 69.69 -8.09 28.77
N VAL A 994 68.88 -8.28 29.82
CA VAL A 994 69.29 -8.65 31.17
C VAL A 994 68.36 -9.74 31.68
N ASP A 995 68.91 -10.90 32.08
CA ASP A 995 68.15 -12.02 32.66
C ASP A 995 66.86 -12.33 31.88
N THR A 996 66.96 -12.48 30.55
CA THR A 996 65.86 -12.71 29.57
C THR A 996 64.93 -11.54 29.28
N LYS A 997 65.01 -10.42 30.03
CA LYS A 997 64.27 -9.19 29.74
C LYS A 997 65.03 -8.33 28.74
N THR A 998 64.31 -7.75 27.78
CA THR A 998 64.92 -6.92 26.74
C THR A 998 64.53 -5.45 26.92
N PHE A 999 65.47 -4.57 26.62
CA PHE A 999 65.44 -3.15 26.97
C PHE A 999 65.61 -2.29 25.72
N ALA A 1000 64.83 -1.21 25.61
CA ALA A 1000 64.86 -0.32 24.45
C ALA A 1000 66.11 0.57 24.42
N SER A 1001 66.82 0.69 25.55
CA SER A 1001 68.05 1.48 25.66
C SER A 1001 69.11 0.74 26.47
N LEU A 1002 70.38 1.04 26.20
CA LEU A 1002 71.47 0.52 27.03
C LEU A 1002 71.40 1.08 28.47
N ALA A 1003 70.96 2.33 28.63
CA ALA A 1003 70.80 2.96 29.94
C ALA A 1003 69.80 2.22 30.83
N SER A 1004 68.63 1.84 30.29
CA SER A 1004 67.59 1.11 31.03
C SER A 1004 68.07 -0.30 31.43
N ALA A 1005 68.78 -1.01 30.55
CA ALA A 1005 69.40 -2.28 30.86
C ALA A 1005 70.48 -2.18 31.96
N LEU A 1006 71.32 -1.14 31.91
CA LEU A 1006 72.37 -0.90 32.92
C LEU A 1006 71.78 -0.53 34.28
N ALA A 1007 70.62 0.14 34.30
CA ALA A 1007 69.91 0.44 35.54
C ALA A 1007 69.27 -0.81 36.16
N SER A 1008 68.71 -1.70 35.33
CA SER A 1008 67.94 -2.88 35.77
C SER A 1008 68.82 -4.03 36.30
N VAL A 1009 70.02 -4.22 35.74
CA VAL A 1009 70.90 -5.35 36.10
C VAL A 1009 71.24 -5.43 37.59
N ALA A 1010 71.25 -6.63 38.15
CA ALA A 1010 71.64 -6.87 39.54
C ALA A 1010 73.16 -6.66 39.75
N GLU A 1011 73.60 -6.48 41.00
CA GLU A 1011 75.03 -6.39 41.33
C GLU A 1011 75.74 -7.70 40.93
N GLY A 1012 76.78 -7.58 40.09
CA GLY A 1012 77.52 -8.69 39.49
C GLY A 1012 76.92 -9.25 38.19
N GLY A 1013 75.75 -8.78 37.76
CA GLY A 1013 75.01 -9.32 36.61
C GLY A 1013 75.59 -8.97 35.23
N THR A 1014 74.97 -9.51 34.19
CA THR A 1014 75.40 -9.32 32.78
C THR A 1014 74.32 -8.62 31.97
N VAL A 1015 74.71 -7.59 31.23
CA VAL A 1015 73.91 -6.94 30.18
C VAL A 1015 74.44 -7.41 28.82
N THR A 1016 73.58 -7.94 27.95
CA THR A 1016 73.97 -8.41 26.61
C THR A 1016 73.39 -7.52 25.52
N LEU A 1017 74.21 -7.06 24.58
CA LEU A 1017 73.75 -6.24 23.45
C LEU A 1017 73.00 -7.09 22.41
N LYS A 1018 71.93 -6.54 21.82
CA LYS A 1018 71.07 -7.24 20.85
C LYS A 1018 71.16 -6.69 19.42
N LYS A 1019 71.67 -5.47 19.24
CA LYS A 1019 71.97 -4.90 17.93
C LYS A 1019 73.18 -3.96 18.02
N ASN A 1020 73.82 -3.70 16.87
CA ASN A 1020 74.91 -2.73 16.81
C ASN A 1020 74.43 -1.38 17.37
N LEU A 1021 75.23 -0.77 18.24
CA LEU A 1021 74.82 0.41 18.99
C LEU A 1021 75.85 1.54 18.82
N SER A 1022 75.36 2.74 18.52
CA SER A 1022 76.14 3.97 18.57
C SER A 1022 75.74 4.79 19.80
N LEU A 1023 76.70 5.12 20.67
CA LEU A 1023 76.41 5.91 21.87
C LEU A 1023 76.34 7.40 21.57
N SER A 1024 75.20 7.99 21.88
CA SER A 1024 74.97 9.44 21.86
C SER A 1024 75.22 10.14 23.20
N SER A 1025 75.41 9.38 24.31
CA SER A 1025 75.64 9.93 25.64
C SER A 1025 76.48 9.01 26.53
N VAL A 1026 77.11 9.59 27.58
CA VAL A 1026 77.82 8.84 28.62
C VAL A 1026 76.84 8.04 29.47
N GLN A 1027 77.14 6.77 29.71
CA GLN A 1027 76.34 5.85 30.51
C GLN A 1027 76.89 5.76 31.93
N ASP A 1028 76.05 5.97 32.94
CA ASP A 1028 76.44 5.84 34.35
C ASP A 1028 76.40 4.38 34.81
N ILE A 1029 77.46 3.94 35.48
CA ILE A 1029 77.61 2.58 36.01
C ILE A 1029 77.67 2.63 37.53
N LYS A 1030 76.53 2.27 38.14
CA LYS A 1030 76.32 2.33 39.60
C LYS A 1030 76.52 0.98 40.31
N LYS A 1031 76.75 -0.10 39.56
CA LYS A 1031 76.84 -1.49 40.04
C LYS A 1031 78.07 -2.18 39.44
N ASN A 1032 78.64 -3.18 40.11
CA ASN A 1032 79.60 -4.07 39.44
C ASN A 1032 78.83 -4.88 38.38
N LEU A 1033 79.26 -4.88 37.11
CA LEU A 1033 78.53 -5.59 36.05
C LEU A 1033 79.41 -5.96 34.86
N THR A 1034 78.94 -6.91 34.05
CA THR A 1034 79.52 -7.26 32.75
C THR A 1034 78.62 -6.75 31.61
N LEU A 1035 79.17 -5.98 30.67
CA LEU A 1035 78.55 -5.66 29.39
C LEU A 1035 79.09 -6.61 28.31
N ASN A 1036 78.29 -7.58 27.92
CA ASN A 1036 78.57 -8.49 26.81
C ASN A 1036 78.04 -7.90 25.51
N LEU A 1037 78.91 -7.68 24.53
CA LEU A 1037 78.52 -7.11 23.24
C LEU A 1037 77.90 -8.16 22.28
N GLY A 1038 77.90 -9.46 22.63
CA GLY A 1038 77.20 -10.49 21.88
C GLY A 1038 77.68 -10.72 20.43
N GLY A 1039 78.92 -10.35 20.11
CA GLY A 1039 79.49 -10.37 18.76
C GLY A 1039 79.21 -9.13 17.92
N LEU A 1040 78.51 -8.13 18.48
CA LEU A 1040 78.10 -6.91 17.80
C LEU A 1040 79.12 -5.77 17.99
N SER A 1041 78.95 -4.71 17.19
CA SER A 1041 79.76 -3.49 17.27
C SER A 1041 79.10 -2.43 18.15
N PHE A 1042 79.93 -1.83 18.99
CA PHE A 1042 79.60 -0.69 19.84
C PHE A 1042 80.45 0.51 19.40
N THR A 1043 79.83 1.58 18.92
CA THR A 1043 80.51 2.75 18.35
C THR A 1043 80.35 3.97 19.25
N SER A 1044 81.43 4.71 19.52
CA SER A 1044 81.39 5.96 20.30
C SER A 1044 82.17 7.10 19.63
N GLY A 1045 81.61 8.31 19.69
CA GLY A 1045 82.21 9.54 19.16
C GLY A 1045 82.46 10.61 20.23
N ASN A 1046 83.12 10.24 21.35
CA ASN A 1046 83.32 10.98 22.61
C ASN A 1046 82.31 10.69 23.75
N SER A 1047 81.37 9.79 23.54
CA SER A 1047 80.53 9.20 24.60
C SER A 1047 81.29 8.07 25.32
N GLY A 1048 80.73 7.50 26.38
CA GLY A 1048 81.36 6.33 27.02
C GLY A 1048 80.73 5.96 28.35
N PHE A 1049 81.54 5.65 29.36
CA PHE A 1049 81.07 5.12 30.63
C PHE A 1049 81.64 5.91 31.81
N ASN A 1050 80.77 6.27 32.75
CA ASN A 1050 81.13 6.87 34.02
C ASN A 1050 80.86 5.86 35.14
N VAL A 1051 81.92 5.26 35.69
CA VAL A 1051 81.85 4.21 36.70
C VAL A 1051 82.04 4.80 38.10
N ASP A 1052 81.04 4.59 38.96
CA ASP A 1052 81.07 5.05 40.35
C ASP A 1052 82.26 4.48 41.14
N ALA A 1053 82.72 5.24 42.13
CA ALA A 1053 83.85 4.84 42.96
C ALA A 1053 83.59 3.48 43.64
N GLY A 1054 84.53 2.54 43.51
CA GLY A 1054 84.41 1.18 44.06
C GLY A 1054 83.63 0.19 43.18
N LYS A 1055 83.08 0.62 42.04
CA LYS A 1055 82.42 -0.25 41.04
C LYS A 1055 83.35 -0.60 39.89
N THR A 1056 83.03 -1.67 39.18
CA THR A 1056 83.80 -2.18 38.03
C THR A 1056 82.85 -2.51 36.88
N LEU A 1057 83.15 -1.96 35.70
CA LEU A 1057 82.54 -2.36 34.43
C LEU A 1057 83.47 -3.33 33.69
N LYS A 1058 83.00 -4.53 33.36
CA LYS A 1058 83.72 -5.46 32.47
C LYS A 1058 83.05 -5.48 31.10
N ILE A 1059 83.76 -5.19 30.01
CA ILE A 1059 83.21 -5.27 28.64
C ILE A 1059 83.82 -6.47 27.91
N VAL A 1060 82.98 -7.31 27.31
CA VAL A 1060 83.38 -8.58 26.66
C VAL A 1060 82.65 -8.85 25.35
N GLY A 1061 83.23 -9.69 24.48
CA GLY A 1061 82.51 -10.40 23.43
C GLY A 1061 81.97 -9.53 22.28
N GLY A 1062 82.79 -8.70 21.63
CA GLY A 1062 82.39 -7.93 20.43
C GLY A 1062 83.46 -6.93 19.97
N MET A 1063 83.04 -5.85 19.30
CA MET A 1063 83.93 -4.79 18.78
C MET A 1063 83.59 -3.43 19.40
N LEU A 1064 84.62 -2.68 19.81
CA LEU A 1064 84.48 -1.30 20.30
C LEU A 1064 85.11 -0.33 19.29
N LEU A 1065 84.30 0.49 18.62
CA LEU A 1065 84.71 1.35 17.52
C LEU A 1065 84.68 2.84 17.95
N GLY A 1066 85.67 3.63 17.51
CA GLY A 1066 85.76 5.07 17.77
C GLY A 1066 86.40 5.46 19.12
N THR A 1067 86.16 6.69 19.59
CA THR A 1067 86.75 7.24 20.84
C THR A 1067 85.77 7.12 22.00
N CYS A 1068 86.05 6.23 22.96
CA CYS A 1068 85.22 5.99 24.14
C CYS A 1068 85.78 6.68 25.40
N ALA A 1069 85.03 7.59 26.00
CA ALA A 1069 85.40 8.28 27.23
C ALA A 1069 85.05 7.43 28.47
N CYS A 1070 86.05 6.87 29.14
CA CYS A 1070 85.86 6.06 30.35
C CYS A 1070 86.39 6.79 31.60
N LYS A 1071 85.54 6.96 32.61
CA LYS A 1071 85.91 7.46 33.94
C LYS A 1071 85.67 6.37 34.98
N GLY A 1072 86.66 6.05 35.82
CA GLY A 1072 86.57 4.98 36.81
C GLY A 1072 87.15 3.63 36.32
N ARG A 1073 86.80 2.52 36.98
CA ARG A 1073 87.45 1.20 36.76
C ARG A 1073 86.73 0.39 35.65
N VAL A 1074 87.27 0.44 34.43
CA VAL A 1074 86.79 -0.36 33.29
C VAL A 1074 87.80 -1.45 32.93
N ARG A 1075 87.34 -2.69 32.74
CA ARG A 1075 88.15 -3.84 32.31
C ARG A 1075 87.66 -4.35 30.96
N LEU A 1076 88.55 -4.35 29.96
CA LEU A 1076 88.29 -4.93 28.64
C LEU A 1076 88.83 -6.36 28.61
N ALA A 1077 88.01 -7.34 28.23
CA ALA A 1077 88.44 -8.73 28.08
C ALA A 1077 87.77 -9.37 26.86
N GLN A 1078 88.54 -9.89 25.91
CA GLN A 1078 88.03 -10.51 24.67
C GLN A 1078 87.16 -9.55 23.83
N VAL A 1079 87.69 -8.36 23.53
CA VAL A 1079 87.06 -7.36 22.65
C VAL A 1079 88.11 -6.96 21.60
N ALA A 1080 87.74 -6.92 20.32
CA ALA A 1080 88.59 -6.36 19.28
C ALA A 1080 88.39 -4.84 19.26
N THR A 1081 89.47 -4.08 19.43
CA THR A 1081 89.49 -2.61 19.41
C THR A 1081 89.87 -2.07 18.05
#